data_AF-A0A8J6GR25-F1
#
_entry.id   AF-A0A8J6GR25-F1
#
_cell.length_a   1.000
_cell.length_b   1.000
_cell.length_c   1.000
_cell.angle_alpha   90.00
_cell.angle_beta   90.00
_cell.angle_gamma   90.00
#
_symmetry.space_group_name_H-M   'P 1'
#
loop_
_entity.id
_entity.type
_entity.pdbx_description
1 polymer ?
#
loop_
_entity_poly.entity_id
_entity_poly.type
_entity_poly.pdbx_seq_one_letter_code
_entity_poly.pdbx_strand_id
1 'polypeptide(L)'
;MASGPKMMAPICLVENHKEQLSVNQKALEILDKISQPVVVVAIVGLYRTGKSYLMNRLAGQNHGFPLGSTVQSETKGIWMWCVPHPTKPKHTLVLLDTEGLGDVEKVEPTNDSWIFALAVLLSSTFVYNSMGTINHQALEQLHVSYVTELTELIRAKSSPSPDGIKNSTEFVSFFPDFIWTVRDFTLELKLDGKSVTEDEYLENALKLIPGDNPRIQASNLPRECIRHFFPKRKCFVFDRPTNDKELLRKIETISEDQLDPKFQEQTRAFVSYIFTEAKIKTLREGIKASEVFQTFLKSQATIESSIMQADTALTAGEKAIAEERAQREAAEKEQDLLRQKQEEQQQLMEAQERSHKENLEQLRTKLVQEREQLIKDQKKMLEKQLQILLGWQVAMIGSQMMAPICLVENQKDRLSVNPKAIEILNKISQPVVVVAIAGLYRFPLGSTVQSETKGIWMWCVPHPTKPKHTLVLLDTEGLGDVEKVDPTNDSWIFALAVLLSSTFVYNSMGTINHQALEQLHASYVTELTELIRKKSSPSPNGIKNSTEFVSFFPDFIWTVRDFTLELKIDGKSITEEEYLENALKLIPGDNPRIQASNLPRECIRHFFPKRKCFVFDRPTNDKELLCKIETISEDQLDPKFQEQMRAFVSYIFTEAKIKTLREGIKVTGNRLGTLVTTYVDAINSGAVPCLDDAVTALAQHENSAAVQKAAEHYSEQMGQQLRLPTDTLQELLDVHTACEKEATAVFMEHSFKDENQQFQKKLLELIDEKKSKFISKNEEASDQYCQEELNRLSKAFIENISKFFVPGGHRLYMQMRKKIEDDYWQVPRKGEKASEVFQRFLKSQATIESSILQADTALTDKEKAIAEERAQKEAAEKEQALLRQKQKEQQQLMEAQERSHKENLEQLRMKLVQERDQLIRDQEKMLEKQLQDQKALLEEGFKKKSEEMSGELEQLKSNLKDMKENSGSILENILKEFAKAICGPLFLIMDIINGLTSSFK
;
A
#
# COMPACT_ATOMS: atom_id res chain seq x y z
N MET A 1 -48.07 12.64 -47.39
CA MET A 1 -46.89 12.40 -46.54
C MET A 1 -46.95 13.38 -45.39
N ALA A 2 -47.11 12.92 -44.15
CA ALA A 2 -47.14 13.83 -43.00
C ALA A 2 -45.71 13.96 -42.46
N SER A 3 -45.03 15.07 -42.76
CA SER A 3 -43.75 15.40 -42.13
C SER A 3 -44.02 15.76 -40.68
N GLY A 4 -43.73 14.85 -39.74
CA GLY A 4 -43.65 15.21 -38.32
C GLY A 4 -42.56 16.27 -38.09
N PRO A 5 -42.62 17.04 -37.00
CA PRO A 5 -41.59 18.04 -36.68
C PRO A 5 -40.25 17.34 -36.46
N LYS A 6 -39.28 17.54 -37.37
CA LYS A 6 -37.91 17.05 -37.23
C LYS A 6 -37.07 18.16 -36.61
N MET A 7 -36.61 17.98 -35.37
CA MET A 7 -35.62 18.89 -34.77
C MET A 7 -34.26 18.66 -35.44
N MET A 8 -33.61 19.76 -35.85
CA MET A 8 -32.30 19.71 -36.50
C MET A 8 -31.14 19.49 -35.52
N ALA A 9 -31.32 19.87 -34.25
CA ALA A 9 -30.34 19.71 -33.18
C ALA A 9 -31.05 19.49 -31.83
N PRO A 10 -30.39 18.84 -30.85
CA PRO A 10 -30.93 18.73 -29.50
C PRO A 10 -30.99 20.08 -28.77
N ILE A 11 -31.86 20.20 -27.78
CA ILE A 11 -31.98 21.38 -26.92
C ILE A 11 -32.02 20.94 -25.46
N CYS A 12 -31.48 21.76 -24.56
CA CYS A 12 -31.63 21.52 -23.12
C CYS A 12 -33.12 21.62 -22.74
N LEU A 13 -33.65 20.59 -22.07
CA LEU A 13 -35.03 20.54 -21.57
C LEU A 13 -35.07 20.98 -20.10
N VAL A 14 -34.16 20.46 -19.29
CA VAL A 14 -34.00 20.82 -17.87
C VAL A 14 -32.60 21.36 -17.68
N GLU A 15 -32.47 22.64 -17.37
CA GLU A 15 -31.21 23.30 -17.06
C GLU A 15 -30.82 23.03 -15.60
N ASN A 16 -29.54 22.83 -15.35
CA ASN A 16 -28.96 22.68 -14.02
C ASN A 16 -27.96 23.81 -13.80
N HIS A 17 -28.42 24.95 -13.23
CA HIS A 17 -27.58 26.12 -12.98
C HIS A 17 -27.58 26.48 -11.50
N LYS A 18 -26.38 26.60 -10.90
CA LYS A 18 -26.20 26.86 -9.45
C LYS A 18 -27.08 25.97 -8.58
N GLU A 19 -27.11 24.68 -8.91
CA GLU A 19 -27.87 23.65 -8.17
C GLU A 19 -29.39 23.83 -8.20
N GLN A 20 -29.94 24.68 -9.07
CA GLN A 20 -31.39 24.74 -9.32
C GLN A 20 -31.74 24.11 -10.67
N LEU A 21 -32.71 23.18 -10.65
CA LEU A 21 -33.31 22.60 -11.85
C LEU A 21 -34.44 23.50 -12.35
N SER A 22 -34.29 24.04 -13.55
CA SER A 22 -35.31 24.86 -14.23
C SER A 22 -35.64 24.29 -15.61
N VAL A 23 -36.87 24.46 -16.06
CA VAL A 23 -37.30 23.97 -17.38
C VAL A 23 -37.01 25.04 -18.44
N ASN A 24 -36.48 24.63 -19.59
CA ASN A 24 -36.24 25.52 -20.71
C ASN A 24 -37.55 25.78 -21.49
N GLN A 25 -38.00 27.04 -21.51
CA GLN A 25 -39.27 27.41 -22.14
C GLN A 25 -39.33 27.11 -23.65
N LYS A 26 -38.22 27.26 -24.37
CA LYS A 26 -38.17 26.97 -25.82
C LYS A 26 -38.33 25.47 -26.09
N ALA A 27 -37.83 24.61 -25.20
CA ALA A 27 -38.03 23.18 -25.29
C ALA A 27 -39.52 22.82 -25.13
N LEU A 28 -40.22 23.47 -24.21
CA LEU A 28 -41.66 23.29 -24.01
C LEU A 28 -42.48 23.69 -25.24
N GLU A 29 -42.18 24.84 -25.85
CA GLU A 29 -42.86 25.30 -27.08
C GLU A 29 -42.73 24.30 -28.25
N ILE A 30 -41.63 23.54 -28.29
CA ILE A 30 -41.43 22.49 -29.28
C ILE A 30 -42.30 21.27 -28.94
N LEU A 31 -42.33 20.85 -27.67
CA LEU A 31 -43.14 19.73 -27.21
C LEU A 31 -44.65 19.99 -27.42
N ASP A 32 -45.11 21.22 -27.19
CA ASP A 32 -46.51 21.63 -27.40
C ASP A 32 -46.98 21.47 -28.85
N LYS A 33 -46.05 21.54 -29.81
CA LYS A 33 -46.34 21.36 -31.25
C LYS A 33 -46.43 19.88 -31.65
N ILE A 34 -46.10 18.94 -30.76
CA ILE A 34 -46.10 17.50 -31.06
C ILE A 34 -47.45 16.89 -30.65
N SER A 35 -48.31 16.65 -31.64
CA SER A 35 -49.62 15.99 -31.44
C SER A 35 -49.57 14.45 -31.58
N GLN A 36 -48.43 13.90 -32.00
CA GLN A 36 -48.24 12.46 -32.18
C GLN A 36 -47.93 11.76 -30.84
N PRO A 37 -48.27 10.47 -30.68
CA PRO A 37 -47.85 9.70 -29.51
C PRO A 37 -46.33 9.60 -29.45
N VAL A 38 -45.77 9.76 -28.24
CA VAL A 38 -44.32 9.82 -28.01
C VAL A 38 -43.79 8.50 -27.43
N VAL A 39 -42.66 8.05 -27.95
CA VAL A 39 -41.82 7.01 -27.36
C VAL A 39 -40.63 7.74 -26.74
N VAL A 40 -40.46 7.65 -25.41
CA VAL A 40 -39.42 8.39 -24.71
C VAL A 40 -38.32 7.44 -24.25
N VAL A 41 -37.08 7.67 -24.68
CA VAL A 41 -35.92 6.89 -24.26
C VAL A 41 -34.99 7.81 -23.49
N ALA A 42 -34.74 7.52 -22.23
CA ALA A 42 -33.77 8.27 -21.41
C ALA A 42 -32.55 7.41 -21.13
N ILE A 43 -31.37 8.01 -21.20
CA ILE A 43 -30.11 7.36 -20.83
C ILE A 43 -29.49 8.06 -19.62
N VAL A 44 -29.06 7.28 -18.63
CA VAL A 44 -28.43 7.76 -17.40
C VAL A 44 -27.20 6.92 -17.08
N GLY A 45 -26.20 7.53 -16.46
CA GLY A 45 -24.95 6.86 -16.10
C GLY A 45 -23.84 7.86 -15.80
N LEU A 46 -22.72 7.36 -15.28
CA LEU A 46 -21.56 8.18 -14.92
C LEU A 46 -21.11 9.08 -16.09
N TYR A 47 -20.52 10.24 -15.78
CA TYR A 47 -19.90 11.07 -16.81
C TYR A 47 -18.81 10.29 -17.58
N ARG A 48 -18.59 10.67 -18.84
CA ARG A 48 -17.58 10.06 -19.74
C ARG A 48 -17.75 8.56 -20.04
N THR A 49 -18.96 8.02 -19.93
CA THR A 49 -19.28 6.61 -20.28
C THR A 49 -19.89 6.43 -21.68
N GLY A 50 -19.88 7.48 -22.51
CA GLY A 50 -20.36 7.41 -23.90
C GLY A 50 -21.89 7.37 -24.07
N LYS A 51 -22.64 7.99 -23.16
CA LYS A 51 -24.12 8.09 -23.22
C LYS A 51 -24.62 8.84 -24.45
N SER A 52 -24.15 10.07 -24.63
CA SER A 52 -24.51 10.97 -25.73
C SER A 52 -24.21 10.34 -27.10
N TYR A 53 -23.15 9.52 -27.20
CA TYR A 53 -22.86 8.75 -28.40
C TYR A 53 -23.97 7.74 -28.74
N LEU A 54 -24.42 6.93 -27.77
CA LEU A 54 -25.51 5.98 -27.98
C LEU A 54 -26.83 6.68 -28.35
N MET A 55 -27.07 7.86 -27.77
CA MET A 55 -28.26 8.67 -28.10
C MET A 55 -28.19 9.25 -29.52
N ASN A 56 -27.03 9.71 -29.97
CA ASN A 56 -26.84 10.13 -31.36
C ASN A 56 -27.13 8.98 -32.32
N ARG A 57 -26.67 7.76 -32.00
CA ARG A 57 -26.98 6.55 -32.80
C ARG A 57 -28.47 6.23 -32.86
N LEU A 58 -29.22 6.42 -31.77
CA LEU A 58 -30.68 6.30 -31.77
C LEU A 58 -31.38 7.39 -32.60
N ALA A 59 -30.78 8.59 -32.71
CA ALA A 59 -31.27 9.65 -33.59
C ALA A 59 -30.97 9.38 -35.08
N GLY A 60 -30.19 8.34 -35.40
CA GLY A 60 -29.75 8.02 -36.74
C GLY A 60 -28.70 8.98 -37.29
N GLN A 61 -27.95 9.68 -36.41
CA GLN A 61 -26.91 10.64 -36.79
C GLN A 61 -25.62 10.41 -35.98
N ASN A 62 -24.48 10.81 -36.52
CA ASN A 62 -23.19 10.71 -35.80
C ASN A 62 -22.96 11.91 -34.87
N HIS A 63 -23.63 13.04 -35.14
CA HIS A 63 -23.52 14.31 -34.42
C HIS A 63 -24.90 14.71 -33.89
N GLY A 64 -24.93 15.46 -32.79
CA GLY A 64 -26.16 15.87 -32.15
C GLY A 64 -25.92 16.35 -30.72
N PHE A 65 -26.06 15.44 -29.75
CA PHE A 65 -25.68 15.72 -28.37
C PHE A 65 -24.15 15.87 -28.28
N PRO A 66 -23.64 16.92 -27.60
CA PRO A 66 -22.21 17.21 -27.56
C PRO A 66 -21.42 16.10 -26.84
N LEU A 67 -20.31 15.69 -27.43
CA LEU A 67 -19.34 14.78 -26.82
C LEU A 67 -18.17 15.59 -26.24
N GLY A 68 -17.50 15.10 -25.20
CA GLY A 68 -16.23 15.73 -24.76
C GLY A 68 -15.16 14.74 -24.36
N SER A 69 -13.92 15.23 -24.39
CA SER A 69 -12.68 14.45 -24.34
C SER A 69 -11.76 14.76 -23.16
N THR A 70 -12.09 15.78 -22.34
CA THR A 70 -11.32 16.22 -21.17
C THR A 70 -11.82 15.56 -19.87
N VAL A 71 -11.08 15.75 -18.77
CA VAL A 71 -11.45 15.24 -17.43
C VAL A 71 -12.67 15.93 -16.80
N GLN A 72 -13.04 17.14 -17.26
CA GLN A 72 -14.24 17.87 -16.82
C GLN A 72 -15.51 17.26 -17.46
N SER A 73 -16.74 17.56 -17.00
CA SER A 73 -17.97 17.06 -17.65
C SER A 73 -18.59 18.08 -18.63
N GLU A 74 -19.17 17.63 -19.76
CA GLU A 74 -19.77 18.51 -20.79
C GLU A 74 -21.28 18.73 -20.60
N THR A 75 -22.07 17.65 -20.55
CA THR A 75 -23.52 17.75 -20.50
C THR A 75 -23.99 18.16 -19.11
N LYS A 76 -24.69 19.28 -19.02
CA LYS A 76 -25.34 19.78 -17.80
C LYS A 76 -26.87 19.73 -17.97
N GLY A 77 -27.58 19.22 -16.97
CA GLY A 77 -29.04 19.05 -16.99
C GLY A 77 -29.56 17.85 -17.81
N ILE A 78 -30.77 17.95 -18.36
CA ILE A 78 -31.39 16.94 -19.24
C ILE A 78 -31.60 17.57 -20.61
N TRP A 79 -31.04 16.97 -21.66
CA TRP A 79 -31.19 17.41 -23.04
C TRP A 79 -32.19 16.53 -23.78
N MET A 80 -33.01 17.14 -24.64
CA MET A 80 -33.99 16.43 -25.45
C MET A 80 -33.72 16.55 -26.95
N TRP A 81 -34.04 15.49 -27.69
CA TRP A 81 -34.07 15.49 -29.14
C TRP A 81 -35.31 14.75 -29.66
N CYS A 82 -36.19 15.48 -30.35
CA CYS A 82 -37.40 14.92 -30.93
C CYS A 82 -37.20 14.61 -32.43
N VAL A 83 -37.32 13.34 -32.79
CA VAL A 83 -37.18 12.86 -34.18
C VAL A 83 -38.37 11.98 -34.57
N PRO A 84 -38.73 11.90 -35.87
CA PRO A 84 -39.74 10.94 -36.33
C PRO A 84 -39.34 9.50 -35.98
N HIS A 85 -40.26 8.69 -35.48
CA HIS A 85 -39.94 7.31 -35.10
C HIS A 85 -39.64 6.46 -36.36
N PRO A 86 -38.46 5.82 -36.47
CA PRO A 86 -38.01 5.17 -37.72
C PRO A 86 -38.91 4.03 -38.21
N THR A 87 -39.45 3.23 -37.29
CA THR A 87 -40.29 2.05 -37.61
C THR A 87 -41.80 2.27 -37.37
N LYS A 88 -42.22 3.38 -36.75
CA LYS A 88 -43.63 3.64 -36.36
C LYS A 88 -44.11 4.96 -37.00
N PRO A 89 -44.68 4.94 -38.23
CA PRO A 89 -44.84 6.11 -39.11
C PRO A 89 -45.85 7.21 -38.66
N LYS A 90 -46.23 7.25 -37.40
CA LYS A 90 -47.11 8.26 -36.77
C LYS A 90 -46.73 8.58 -35.33
N HIS A 91 -45.50 8.25 -34.94
CA HIS A 91 -45.00 8.42 -33.58
C HIS A 91 -43.76 9.30 -33.61
N THR A 92 -43.53 10.02 -32.52
CA THR A 92 -42.30 10.76 -32.30
C THR A 92 -41.42 9.99 -31.31
N LEU A 93 -40.14 9.85 -31.62
CA LEU A 93 -39.12 9.36 -30.70
C LEU A 93 -38.50 10.57 -30.00
N VAL A 94 -38.56 10.58 -28.67
CA VAL A 94 -37.98 11.61 -27.81
C VAL A 94 -36.80 10.99 -27.08
N LEU A 95 -35.61 11.48 -27.38
CA LEU A 95 -34.35 11.04 -26.78
C LEU A 95 -33.97 12.01 -25.67
N LEU A 96 -33.80 11.50 -24.45
CA LEU A 96 -33.38 12.28 -23.28
C LEU A 96 -31.96 11.88 -22.85
N ASP A 97 -30.98 12.71 -23.18
CA ASP A 97 -29.59 12.53 -22.73
C ASP A 97 -29.38 13.31 -21.44
N THR A 98 -28.86 12.65 -20.41
CA THR A 98 -28.67 13.29 -19.11
C THR A 98 -27.22 13.67 -18.86
N GLU A 99 -27.05 14.68 -18.00
CA GLU A 99 -25.80 14.98 -17.33
C GLU A 99 -25.16 13.72 -16.74
N GLY A 100 -23.83 13.69 -16.83
CA GLY A 100 -23.05 12.63 -16.24
C GLY A 100 -23.06 12.70 -14.71
N LEU A 101 -23.36 11.56 -14.11
CA LEU A 101 -23.40 11.40 -12.66
C LEU A 101 -21.98 11.34 -12.08
N GLY A 102 -21.76 11.91 -10.89
CA GLY A 102 -20.52 11.71 -10.10
C GLY A 102 -19.30 12.56 -10.48
N ASP A 103 -19.49 13.70 -11.13
CA ASP A 103 -18.43 14.67 -11.48
C ASP A 103 -17.80 15.32 -10.22
N VAL A 104 -16.48 15.24 -10.07
CA VAL A 104 -15.71 15.68 -8.88
C VAL A 104 -15.69 17.19 -8.66
N GLU A 105 -15.98 17.98 -9.69
CA GLU A 105 -15.99 19.44 -9.60
C GLU A 105 -17.36 20.00 -9.15
N LYS A 106 -18.38 19.15 -8.96
CA LYS A 106 -19.70 19.58 -8.47
C LYS A 106 -19.67 19.83 -6.95
N VAL A 107 -20.20 20.99 -6.53
CA VAL A 107 -20.25 21.38 -5.11
C VAL A 107 -21.30 20.57 -4.33
N GLU A 108 -22.47 20.25 -4.93
CA GLU A 108 -23.39 19.24 -4.43
C GLU A 108 -23.87 18.25 -5.51
N PRO A 109 -23.91 16.92 -5.22
CA PRO A 109 -24.53 15.91 -6.07
C PRO A 109 -26.07 15.84 -5.92
N THR A 110 -26.71 16.79 -5.23
CA THR A 110 -28.16 16.79 -4.93
C THR A 110 -29.04 16.69 -6.18
N ASN A 111 -28.60 17.28 -7.30
CA ASN A 111 -29.35 17.23 -8.54
C ASN A 111 -29.15 15.93 -9.33
N ASP A 112 -28.12 15.13 -9.06
CA ASP A 112 -27.90 13.85 -9.76
C ASP A 112 -29.06 12.89 -9.48
N SER A 113 -29.53 12.83 -8.23
CA SER A 113 -30.68 12.00 -7.83
C SER A 113 -32.00 12.46 -8.45
N TRP A 114 -32.20 13.78 -8.54
CA TRP A 114 -33.37 14.36 -9.20
C TRP A 114 -33.34 14.15 -10.72
N ILE A 115 -32.17 14.29 -11.36
CA ILE A 115 -31.99 14.01 -12.79
C ILE A 115 -32.29 12.54 -13.08
N PHE A 116 -31.81 11.61 -12.23
CA PHE A 116 -32.13 10.19 -12.33
C PHE A 116 -33.64 9.94 -12.18
N ALA A 117 -34.27 10.50 -11.13
CA ALA A 117 -35.70 10.34 -10.89
C ALA A 117 -36.56 10.90 -12.03
N LEU A 118 -36.21 12.08 -12.56
CA LEU A 118 -36.87 12.69 -13.72
C LEU A 118 -36.70 11.84 -14.98
N ALA A 119 -35.51 11.27 -15.22
CA ALA A 119 -35.28 10.38 -16.35
C ALA A 119 -36.14 9.11 -16.27
N VAL A 120 -36.32 8.53 -15.08
CA VAL A 120 -37.24 7.39 -14.85
C VAL A 120 -38.69 7.81 -15.11
N LEU A 121 -39.13 8.94 -14.57
CA LEU A 121 -40.52 9.40 -14.70
C LEU A 121 -40.91 9.79 -16.12
N LEU A 122 -40.01 10.43 -16.87
CA LEU A 122 -40.28 10.91 -18.22
C LEU A 122 -40.20 9.79 -19.28
N SER A 123 -39.38 8.77 -19.05
CA SER A 123 -39.10 7.73 -20.07
C SER A 123 -40.14 6.63 -20.15
N SER A 124 -40.27 6.03 -21.34
CA SER A 124 -40.90 4.73 -21.58
C SER A 124 -39.90 3.58 -21.44
N THR A 125 -38.65 3.86 -21.81
CA THR A 125 -37.50 2.96 -21.73
C THR A 125 -36.36 3.69 -21.07
N PHE A 126 -35.86 3.14 -19.98
CA PHE A 126 -34.79 3.69 -19.18
C PHE A 126 -33.51 2.90 -19.42
N VAL A 127 -32.48 3.56 -19.93
CA VAL A 127 -31.18 2.97 -20.23
C VAL A 127 -30.20 3.40 -19.15
N TYR A 128 -29.73 2.45 -18.35
CA TYR A 128 -28.61 2.65 -17.44
C TYR A 128 -27.31 2.25 -18.14
N ASN A 129 -26.35 3.16 -18.21
CA ASN A 129 -25.08 2.99 -18.94
C ASN A 129 -23.89 3.02 -17.98
N SER A 130 -23.17 1.90 -17.89
CA SER A 130 -21.97 1.73 -17.07
C SER A 130 -20.80 1.21 -17.91
N MET A 131 -19.57 1.32 -17.38
CA MET A 131 -18.36 0.76 -18.01
C MET A 131 -17.94 -0.53 -17.27
N GLY A 132 -17.29 -1.45 -17.96
CA GLY A 132 -16.66 -2.63 -17.34
C GLY A 132 -17.63 -3.80 -17.18
N THR A 133 -17.98 -4.16 -15.94
CA THR A 133 -18.76 -5.37 -15.60
C THR A 133 -19.85 -5.06 -14.57
N ILE A 134 -20.83 -5.96 -14.44
CA ILE A 134 -21.86 -5.91 -13.39
C ILE A 134 -21.34 -6.65 -12.15
N ASN A 135 -20.53 -5.97 -11.35
CA ASN A 135 -20.02 -6.46 -10.07
C ASN A 135 -20.86 -5.92 -8.88
N HIS A 136 -20.48 -6.24 -7.63
CA HIS A 136 -21.23 -5.79 -6.45
C HIS A 136 -21.27 -4.26 -6.38
N GLN A 137 -20.15 -3.63 -6.73
CA GLN A 137 -20.00 -2.19 -6.84
C GLN A 137 -20.92 -1.57 -7.90
N ALA A 138 -21.12 -2.20 -9.08
CA ALA A 138 -22.04 -1.71 -10.10
C ALA A 138 -23.51 -1.77 -9.62
N LEU A 139 -23.84 -2.75 -8.77
CA LEU A 139 -25.15 -2.85 -8.13
C LEU A 139 -25.30 -1.83 -6.99
N GLU A 140 -24.27 -1.63 -6.17
CA GLU A 140 -24.24 -0.60 -5.13
C GLU A 140 -24.31 0.82 -5.71
N GLN A 141 -23.66 1.09 -6.84
CA GLN A 141 -23.81 2.35 -7.58
C GLN A 141 -25.27 2.65 -7.91
N LEU A 142 -26.00 1.63 -8.36
CA LEU A 142 -27.43 1.78 -8.63
C LEU A 142 -28.23 1.90 -7.32
N HIS A 143 -27.77 1.23 -6.26
CA HIS A 143 -28.37 1.18 -4.94
C HIS A 143 -28.32 2.50 -4.18
N VAL A 144 -27.11 2.91 -3.79
CA VAL A 144 -26.81 3.97 -2.82
C VAL A 144 -27.15 5.32 -3.41
N SER A 145 -26.91 5.49 -4.71
CA SER A 145 -27.03 6.80 -5.34
C SER A 145 -28.43 7.10 -5.86
N TYR A 146 -29.26 6.09 -6.18
CA TYR A 146 -30.48 6.35 -6.97
C TYR A 146 -31.71 5.52 -6.60
N VAL A 147 -31.62 4.19 -6.54
CA VAL A 147 -32.82 3.34 -6.51
C VAL A 147 -33.54 3.32 -5.16
N THR A 148 -32.86 3.39 -4.02
CA THR A 148 -33.51 3.58 -2.72
C THR A 148 -34.10 4.97 -2.57
N GLU A 149 -33.35 6.00 -2.99
CA GLU A 149 -33.82 7.39 -3.00
C GLU A 149 -35.06 7.57 -3.89
N LEU A 150 -35.26 6.76 -4.94
CA LEU A 150 -36.50 6.82 -5.74
C LEU A 150 -37.76 6.67 -4.86
N THR A 151 -37.71 5.88 -3.78
CA THR A 151 -38.86 5.72 -2.88
C THR A 151 -39.14 6.97 -2.04
N GLU A 152 -38.14 7.84 -1.88
CA GLU A 152 -38.25 9.12 -1.18
C GLU A 152 -38.57 10.28 -2.14
N LEU A 153 -37.99 10.23 -3.35
CA LEU A 153 -38.11 11.26 -4.38
C LEU A 153 -39.39 11.13 -5.22
N ILE A 154 -39.89 9.91 -5.44
CA ILE A 154 -41.08 9.64 -6.26
C ILE A 154 -42.23 9.18 -5.36
N ARG A 155 -43.36 9.91 -5.45
CA ARG A 155 -44.62 9.52 -4.80
C ARG A 155 -45.63 9.08 -5.84
N ALA A 156 -46.14 7.86 -5.74
CA ALA A 156 -47.15 7.32 -6.66
C ALA A 156 -48.52 7.99 -6.49
N LYS A 157 -48.85 8.46 -5.28
CA LYS A 157 -50.10 9.14 -4.92
C LYS A 157 -49.80 10.30 -3.96
N SER A 158 -50.60 11.37 -4.04
CA SER A 158 -50.50 12.53 -3.15
C SER A 158 -51.17 12.32 -1.79
N SER A 159 -52.10 11.35 -1.69
CA SER A 159 -52.81 11.00 -0.45
C SER A 159 -52.13 9.83 0.29
N PRO A 160 -52.01 9.86 1.64
CA PRO A 160 -51.52 8.72 2.42
C PRO A 160 -52.46 7.52 2.27
N SER A 161 -51.93 6.31 2.05
CA SER A 161 -52.74 5.10 2.07
C SER A 161 -53.24 4.81 3.51
N PRO A 162 -54.50 4.42 3.73
CA PRO A 162 -55.04 4.10 5.05
C PRO A 162 -54.27 3.01 5.83
N ASP A 163 -53.57 2.12 5.11
CA ASP A 163 -52.95 0.90 5.68
C ASP A 163 -51.43 1.00 5.93
N GLY A 164 -50.81 2.18 5.77
CA GLY A 164 -49.37 2.36 6.00
C GLY A 164 -48.43 1.56 5.07
N ILE A 165 -48.95 0.97 3.99
CA ILE A 165 -48.16 0.21 3.01
C ILE A 165 -47.25 1.17 2.22
N LYS A 166 -45.94 0.88 2.16
CA LYS A 166 -44.94 1.67 1.44
C LYS A 166 -45.33 1.84 -0.04
N ASN A 167 -45.26 3.09 -0.55
CA ASN A 167 -45.61 3.51 -1.92
C ASN A 167 -44.90 2.74 -3.07
N SER A 168 -43.88 1.94 -2.76
CA SER A 168 -42.99 1.29 -3.72
C SER A 168 -43.60 0.11 -4.49
N THR A 169 -44.65 -0.53 -3.96
CA THR A 169 -45.34 -1.65 -4.63
C THR A 169 -46.11 -1.20 -5.88
N GLU A 170 -46.43 0.10 -5.97
CA GLU A 170 -47.11 0.70 -7.10
C GLU A 170 -46.15 1.08 -8.25
N PHE A 171 -44.84 1.12 -8.04
CA PHE A 171 -43.85 1.59 -9.02
C PHE A 171 -43.85 0.77 -10.30
N VAL A 172 -43.98 -0.55 -10.20
CA VAL A 172 -44.05 -1.47 -11.35
C VAL A 172 -45.19 -1.13 -12.33
N SER A 173 -46.23 -0.42 -11.88
CA SER A 173 -47.39 -0.06 -12.72
C SER A 173 -47.12 1.11 -13.68
N PHE A 174 -46.07 1.91 -13.44
CA PHE A 174 -45.79 3.10 -14.25
C PHE A 174 -44.30 3.32 -14.58
N PHE A 175 -43.40 2.54 -13.99
CA PHE A 175 -41.97 2.59 -14.30
C PHE A 175 -41.68 2.08 -15.72
N PRO A 176 -40.64 2.62 -16.37
CA PRO A 176 -40.24 2.25 -17.72
C PRO A 176 -39.65 0.83 -17.79
N ASP A 177 -39.50 0.30 -19.01
CA ASP A 177 -38.67 -0.90 -19.22
C ASP A 177 -37.20 -0.55 -18.94
N PHE A 178 -36.47 -1.39 -18.20
CA PHE A 178 -35.08 -1.16 -17.81
C PHE A 178 -34.10 -1.85 -18.76
N ILE A 179 -33.08 -1.13 -19.21
CA ILE A 179 -32.01 -1.65 -20.04
C ILE A 179 -30.67 -1.32 -19.39
N TRP A 180 -29.86 -2.33 -19.10
CA TRP A 180 -28.48 -2.14 -18.67
C TRP A 180 -27.54 -2.26 -19.87
N THR A 181 -26.86 -1.17 -20.19
CA THR A 181 -25.81 -1.13 -21.22
C THR A 181 -24.45 -1.14 -20.54
N VAL A 182 -23.65 -2.16 -20.82
CA VAL A 182 -22.33 -2.36 -20.22
C VAL A 182 -21.26 -2.12 -21.28
N ARG A 183 -20.54 -1.01 -21.16
CA ARG A 183 -19.56 -0.52 -22.14
C ARG A 183 -18.16 -1.05 -21.87
N ASP A 184 -17.36 -1.15 -22.92
CA ASP A 184 -15.98 -1.66 -22.90
C ASP A 184 -15.89 -3.05 -22.23
N PHE A 185 -16.84 -3.93 -22.53
CA PHE A 185 -16.95 -5.26 -21.93
C PHE A 185 -15.84 -6.19 -22.45
N THR A 186 -14.95 -6.62 -21.55
CA THR A 186 -13.75 -7.41 -21.89
C THR A 186 -13.84 -8.89 -21.58
N LEU A 187 -14.78 -9.31 -20.72
CA LEU A 187 -14.84 -10.69 -20.23
C LEU A 187 -15.54 -11.64 -21.20
N GLU A 188 -15.24 -12.93 -21.07
CA GLU A 188 -16.04 -13.98 -21.71
C GLU A 188 -17.35 -14.19 -20.94
N LEU A 189 -18.49 -14.18 -21.64
CA LEU A 189 -19.81 -14.52 -21.09
C LEU A 189 -19.90 -16.03 -20.82
N LYS A 190 -19.18 -16.51 -19.80
CA LYS A 190 -19.20 -17.89 -19.33
C LYS A 190 -19.41 -17.94 -17.82
N LEU A 191 -20.38 -18.73 -17.38
CA LEU A 191 -20.64 -19.05 -15.97
C LEU A 191 -20.51 -20.56 -15.78
N ASP A 192 -19.73 -21.00 -14.79
CA ASP A 192 -19.42 -22.42 -14.52
C ASP A 192 -18.94 -23.18 -15.78
N GLY A 193 -18.12 -22.52 -16.60
CA GLY A 193 -17.60 -23.06 -17.86
C GLY A 193 -18.60 -23.14 -19.02
N LYS A 194 -19.84 -22.68 -18.85
CA LYS A 194 -20.89 -22.68 -19.88
C LYS A 194 -21.12 -21.29 -20.44
N SER A 195 -21.25 -21.16 -21.75
CA SER A 195 -21.60 -19.89 -22.40
C SER A 195 -23.00 -19.43 -21.98
N VAL A 196 -23.13 -18.14 -21.65
CA VAL A 196 -24.39 -17.51 -21.26
C VAL A 196 -24.69 -16.30 -22.14
N THR A 197 -25.96 -15.92 -22.22
CA THR A 197 -26.43 -14.71 -22.88
C THR A 197 -26.22 -13.47 -22.01
N GLU A 198 -26.28 -12.28 -22.60
CA GLU A 198 -26.19 -11.00 -21.88
C GLU A 198 -27.29 -10.86 -20.82
N ASP A 199 -28.49 -11.35 -21.11
CA ASP A 199 -29.63 -11.31 -20.18
C ASP A 199 -29.45 -12.31 -19.02
N GLU A 200 -28.94 -13.52 -19.30
CA GLU A 200 -28.60 -14.50 -18.26
C GLU A 200 -27.48 -13.97 -17.35
N TYR A 201 -26.51 -13.24 -17.90
CA TYR A 201 -25.48 -12.54 -17.12
C TYR A 201 -26.08 -11.50 -16.18
N LEU A 202 -27.01 -10.67 -16.65
CA LEU A 202 -27.72 -9.70 -15.81
C LEU A 202 -28.56 -10.38 -14.72
N GLU A 203 -29.34 -11.41 -15.07
CA GLU A 203 -30.18 -12.11 -14.09
C GLU A 203 -29.33 -12.89 -13.05
N ASN A 204 -28.14 -13.37 -13.42
CA ASN A 204 -27.19 -13.93 -12.46
C ASN A 204 -26.68 -12.86 -11.47
N ALA A 205 -26.33 -11.67 -11.95
CA ALA A 205 -25.91 -10.56 -11.09
C ALA A 205 -27.02 -10.07 -10.13
N LEU A 206 -28.28 -10.15 -10.58
CA LEU A 206 -29.49 -9.78 -9.80
C LEU A 206 -30.02 -10.91 -8.90
N LYS A 207 -29.37 -12.07 -8.88
CA LYS A 207 -29.74 -13.19 -8.02
C LYS A 207 -29.56 -12.80 -6.54
N LEU A 208 -30.58 -13.04 -5.72
CA LEU A 208 -30.51 -12.73 -4.29
C LEU A 208 -29.57 -13.70 -3.58
N ILE A 209 -28.81 -13.15 -2.64
CA ILE A 209 -27.90 -13.90 -1.78
C ILE A 209 -28.72 -14.46 -0.60
N PRO A 210 -28.68 -15.77 -0.33
CA PRO A 210 -29.43 -16.37 0.77
C PRO A 210 -28.82 -16.00 2.14
N GLY A 211 -29.68 -15.61 3.09
CA GLY A 211 -29.32 -15.28 4.47
C GLY A 211 -30.12 -14.08 5.01
N ASP A 212 -30.00 -13.80 6.32
CA ASP A 212 -30.83 -12.79 7.00
C ASP A 212 -29.99 -11.81 7.86
N ASN A 213 -28.68 -11.72 7.61
CA ASN A 213 -27.84 -10.74 8.29
C ASN A 213 -28.03 -9.33 7.66
N PRO A 214 -27.77 -8.23 8.39
CA PRO A 214 -27.98 -6.87 7.90
C PRO A 214 -27.20 -6.53 6.61
N ARG A 215 -26.04 -7.15 6.39
CA ARG A 215 -25.21 -6.92 5.19
C ARG A 215 -25.78 -7.61 3.95
N ILE A 216 -26.30 -8.82 4.10
CA ILE A 216 -27.04 -9.54 3.05
C ILE A 216 -28.30 -8.76 2.70
N GLN A 217 -29.01 -8.21 3.69
CA GLN A 217 -30.16 -7.35 3.44
C GLN A 217 -29.76 -6.09 2.64
N ALA A 218 -28.67 -5.41 3.01
CA ALA A 218 -28.15 -4.26 2.25
C ALA A 218 -27.75 -4.63 0.81
N SER A 219 -27.07 -5.76 0.62
CA SER A 219 -26.66 -6.27 -0.70
C SER A 219 -27.86 -6.70 -1.56
N ASN A 220 -28.88 -7.30 -0.96
CA ASN A 220 -30.08 -7.75 -1.67
C ASN A 220 -31.02 -6.58 -2.01
N LEU A 221 -31.04 -5.52 -1.21
CA LEU A 221 -31.95 -4.38 -1.42
C LEU A 221 -31.90 -3.78 -2.84
N PRO A 222 -30.74 -3.48 -3.47
CA PRO A 222 -30.73 -3.02 -4.87
C PRO A 222 -31.25 -4.06 -5.85
N ARG A 223 -30.89 -5.33 -5.65
CA ARG A 223 -31.34 -6.43 -6.51
C ARG A 223 -32.85 -6.56 -6.44
N GLU A 224 -33.43 -6.49 -5.25
CA GLU A 224 -34.87 -6.47 -5.01
C GLU A 224 -35.52 -5.26 -5.67
N CYS A 225 -34.98 -4.06 -5.47
CA CYS A 225 -35.56 -2.85 -6.06
C CYS A 225 -35.55 -2.90 -7.60
N ILE A 226 -34.45 -3.30 -8.24
CA ILE A 226 -34.39 -3.46 -9.69
C ILE A 226 -35.42 -4.50 -10.15
N ARG A 227 -35.53 -5.62 -9.41
CA ARG A 227 -36.45 -6.71 -9.73
C ARG A 227 -37.92 -6.34 -9.56
N HIS A 228 -38.23 -5.51 -8.57
CA HIS A 228 -39.59 -5.12 -8.19
C HIS A 228 -40.06 -3.83 -8.88
N PHE A 229 -39.19 -2.87 -9.15
CA PHE A 229 -39.59 -1.56 -9.69
C PHE A 229 -39.74 -1.59 -11.21
N PHE A 230 -38.88 -2.33 -11.92
CA PHE A 230 -38.86 -2.35 -13.37
C PHE A 230 -39.53 -3.62 -13.92
N PRO A 231 -40.60 -3.51 -14.73
CA PRO A 231 -41.41 -4.64 -15.17
C PRO A 231 -40.69 -5.55 -16.17
N LYS A 232 -39.81 -5.00 -17.00
CA LYS A 232 -38.97 -5.72 -17.96
C LYS A 232 -37.53 -5.25 -17.80
N ARG A 233 -36.59 -6.18 -17.89
CA ARG A 233 -35.14 -5.94 -17.81
C ARG A 233 -34.47 -6.55 -19.04
N LYS A 234 -33.46 -5.86 -19.58
CA LYS A 234 -32.68 -6.29 -20.74
C LYS A 234 -31.23 -5.87 -20.54
N CYS A 235 -30.29 -6.68 -21.01
CA CYS A 235 -28.86 -6.35 -21.00
C CYS A 235 -28.32 -6.25 -22.43
N PHE A 236 -27.37 -5.32 -22.64
CA PHE A 236 -26.53 -5.26 -23.82
C PHE A 236 -25.09 -5.02 -23.39
N VAL A 237 -24.16 -5.84 -23.87
CA VAL A 237 -22.73 -5.57 -23.68
C VAL A 237 -22.14 -5.00 -24.96
N PHE A 238 -21.27 -4.01 -24.82
CA PHE A 238 -20.59 -3.36 -25.93
C PHE A 238 -19.10 -3.55 -25.79
N ASP A 239 -18.49 -4.05 -26.85
CA ASP A 239 -17.05 -4.06 -27.01
C ASP A 239 -16.58 -2.61 -27.20
N ARG A 240 -15.26 -2.38 -27.17
CA ARG A 240 -14.73 -1.02 -27.27
C ARG A 240 -14.98 -0.47 -28.69
N PRO A 241 -15.42 0.80 -28.85
CA PRO A 241 -15.81 1.32 -30.16
C PRO A 241 -14.71 1.34 -31.20
N THR A 242 -13.51 1.70 -30.78
CA THR A 242 -12.31 1.63 -31.61
C THR A 242 -11.11 1.45 -30.70
N ASN A 243 -10.06 0.98 -31.33
CA ASN A 243 -8.82 0.59 -30.72
C ASN A 243 -7.84 1.77 -30.66
N ASP A 244 -8.03 2.78 -31.50
CA ASP A 244 -7.19 3.99 -31.49
C ASP A 244 -7.72 5.03 -30.48
N LYS A 245 -6.86 5.44 -29.54
CA LYS A 245 -7.19 6.43 -28.50
C LYS A 245 -7.50 7.81 -29.07
N GLU A 246 -6.83 8.23 -30.14
CA GLU A 246 -7.08 9.51 -30.80
C GLU A 246 -8.41 9.48 -31.58
N LEU A 247 -8.75 8.33 -32.16
CA LEU A 247 -10.07 8.14 -32.77
C LEU A 247 -11.19 8.09 -31.72
N LEU A 248 -10.97 7.47 -30.55
CA LEU A 248 -11.94 7.50 -29.44
C LEU A 248 -12.24 8.92 -28.96
N ARG A 249 -11.22 9.79 -28.88
CA ARG A 249 -11.39 11.21 -28.52
C ARG A 249 -12.19 12.00 -29.56
N LYS A 250 -12.19 11.54 -30.80
CA LYS A 250 -12.85 12.17 -31.96
C LYS A 250 -14.00 11.34 -32.50
N ILE A 251 -14.58 10.46 -31.67
CA ILE A 251 -15.55 9.44 -32.09
C ILE A 251 -16.79 10.00 -32.79
N GLU A 252 -17.09 11.29 -32.60
CA GLU A 252 -18.14 12.01 -33.34
C GLU A 252 -17.84 12.10 -34.85
N THR A 253 -16.57 12.36 -35.17
CA THR A 253 -16.09 12.70 -36.53
C THR A 253 -15.54 11.51 -37.31
N ILE A 254 -15.37 10.35 -36.67
CA ILE A 254 -14.82 9.16 -37.33
C ILE A 254 -15.90 8.45 -38.15
N SER A 255 -15.46 7.86 -39.27
CA SER A 255 -16.35 7.10 -40.15
C SER A 255 -16.71 5.75 -39.54
N GLU A 256 -17.88 5.20 -39.88
CA GLU A 256 -18.35 3.93 -39.30
C GLU A 256 -17.41 2.76 -39.59
N ASP A 257 -16.74 2.73 -40.75
CA ASP A 257 -15.77 1.70 -41.11
C ASP A 257 -14.51 1.66 -40.22
N GLN A 258 -14.27 2.72 -39.44
CA GLN A 258 -13.15 2.81 -38.49
C GLN A 258 -13.51 2.29 -37.08
N LEU A 259 -14.77 1.96 -36.86
CA LEU A 259 -15.26 1.35 -35.62
C LEU A 259 -15.09 -0.17 -35.67
N ASP A 260 -14.93 -0.77 -34.50
CA ASP A 260 -14.88 -2.23 -34.38
C ASP A 260 -16.18 -2.87 -34.95
N PRO A 261 -16.08 -3.87 -35.85
CA PRO A 261 -17.25 -4.47 -36.49
C PRO A 261 -18.26 -5.07 -35.51
N LYS A 262 -17.77 -5.65 -34.40
CA LYS A 262 -18.62 -6.26 -33.37
C LYS A 262 -19.30 -5.19 -32.54
N PHE A 263 -18.60 -4.09 -32.22
CA PHE A 263 -19.23 -2.92 -31.62
C PHE A 263 -20.33 -2.32 -32.51
N GLN A 264 -20.11 -2.27 -33.83
CA GLN A 264 -21.14 -1.82 -34.77
C GLN A 264 -22.35 -2.77 -34.78
N GLU A 265 -22.12 -4.08 -34.76
CA GLU A 265 -23.18 -5.09 -34.65
C GLU A 265 -23.99 -4.94 -33.36
N GLN A 266 -23.31 -4.84 -32.21
CA GLN A 266 -23.93 -4.60 -30.90
C GLN A 266 -24.73 -3.29 -30.89
N THR A 267 -24.19 -2.22 -31.48
CA THR A 267 -24.87 -0.92 -31.61
C THR A 267 -26.13 -1.05 -32.47
N ARG A 268 -26.06 -1.76 -33.61
CA ARG A 268 -27.24 -2.02 -34.47
C ARG A 268 -28.28 -2.86 -33.74
N ALA A 269 -27.88 -3.88 -33.01
CA ALA A 269 -28.77 -4.72 -32.22
C ALA A 269 -29.50 -3.92 -31.14
N PHE A 270 -28.78 -3.07 -30.41
CA PHE A 270 -29.36 -2.15 -29.43
C PHE A 270 -30.36 -1.17 -30.06
N VAL A 271 -29.95 -0.47 -31.13
CA VAL A 271 -30.81 0.50 -31.84
C VAL A 271 -32.06 -0.18 -32.39
N SER A 272 -31.91 -1.35 -33.01
CA SER A 272 -33.02 -2.14 -33.53
C SER A 272 -33.98 -2.54 -32.43
N TYR A 273 -33.48 -3.03 -31.29
CA TYR A 273 -34.29 -3.42 -30.14
C TYR A 273 -35.12 -2.23 -29.61
N ILE A 274 -34.51 -1.04 -29.48
CA ILE A 274 -35.24 0.16 -29.05
C ILE A 274 -36.36 0.50 -30.04
N PHE A 275 -36.08 0.48 -31.35
CA PHE A 275 -37.09 0.82 -32.36
C PHE A 275 -38.23 -0.19 -32.44
N THR A 276 -38.00 -1.46 -32.11
CA THR A 276 -39.04 -2.49 -32.13
C THR A 276 -39.80 -2.56 -30.80
N GLU A 277 -39.09 -2.60 -29.68
CA GLU A 277 -39.63 -2.96 -28.37
C GLU A 277 -40.04 -1.75 -27.51
N ALA A 278 -39.45 -0.57 -27.71
CA ALA A 278 -39.74 0.59 -26.86
C ALA A 278 -41.21 1.02 -27.00
N LYS A 279 -41.89 1.16 -25.86
CA LYS A 279 -43.33 1.42 -25.80
C LYS A 279 -43.64 2.91 -25.85
N ILE A 280 -44.86 3.24 -26.25
CA ILE A 280 -45.40 4.61 -26.16
C ILE A 280 -45.48 4.99 -24.68
N LYS A 281 -45.15 6.23 -24.32
CA LYS A 281 -45.30 6.71 -22.95
C LYS A 281 -46.78 6.82 -22.60
N THR A 282 -47.19 6.11 -21.56
CA THR A 282 -48.57 6.11 -21.03
C THR A 282 -48.60 6.60 -19.59
N LEU A 283 -49.70 7.21 -19.19
CA LEU A 283 -49.99 7.56 -17.80
C LEU A 283 -51.14 6.68 -17.29
N ARG A 284 -51.38 6.68 -15.97
CA ARG A 284 -52.50 5.94 -15.37
C ARG A 284 -53.81 6.34 -16.06
N GLU A 285 -54.69 5.36 -16.28
CA GLU A 285 -55.97 5.45 -17.03
C GLU A 285 -55.88 5.45 -18.57
N GLY A 286 -54.71 5.19 -19.16
CA GLY A 286 -54.58 5.05 -20.62
C GLY A 286 -54.62 6.38 -21.39
N ILE A 287 -54.54 7.50 -20.67
CA ILE A 287 -54.38 8.84 -21.22
C ILE A 287 -53.01 8.92 -21.90
N LYS A 288 -52.99 9.37 -23.16
CA LYS A 288 -51.76 9.49 -23.95
C LYS A 288 -50.91 10.64 -23.40
N ALA A 289 -49.60 10.45 -23.28
CA ALA A 289 -48.70 11.47 -22.73
C ALA A 289 -48.75 12.83 -23.48
N SER A 290 -49.12 12.82 -24.77
CA SER A 290 -49.35 14.04 -25.58
C SER A 290 -50.46 14.95 -25.01
N GLU A 291 -51.43 14.38 -24.27
CA GLU A 291 -52.54 15.13 -23.64
C GLU A 291 -52.13 15.67 -22.24
N VAL A 292 -51.14 15.06 -21.58
CA VAL A 292 -50.68 15.46 -20.23
C VAL A 292 -49.50 16.41 -20.24
N PHE A 293 -48.61 16.36 -21.23
CA PHE A 293 -47.62 17.44 -21.45
C PHE A 293 -48.33 18.80 -21.57
N GLN A 294 -49.49 18.81 -22.23
CA GLN A 294 -50.35 19.98 -22.31
C GLN A 294 -51.07 20.32 -20.99
N THR A 295 -51.34 19.36 -20.10
CA THR A 295 -52.13 19.60 -18.86
C THR A 295 -51.26 20.05 -17.69
N PHE A 296 -49.98 19.67 -17.63
CA PHE A 296 -49.02 20.20 -16.66
C PHE A 296 -48.67 21.68 -16.93
N LEU A 297 -48.78 22.12 -18.19
CA LEU A 297 -48.43 23.47 -18.64
C LEU A 297 -49.64 24.41 -18.80
N LYS A 298 -50.87 23.88 -18.74
CA LYS A 298 -52.13 24.66 -18.85
C LYS A 298 -52.68 25.11 -17.50
N SER A 299 -51.84 25.77 -16.69
CA SER A 299 -52.31 26.64 -15.62
C SER A 299 -51.68 28.03 -15.70
N GLN A 300 -51.77 28.70 -16.86
CA GLN A 300 -52.05 30.13 -16.93
C GLN A 300 -52.30 30.62 -18.38
N ALA A 301 -53.44 31.31 -18.51
CA ALA A 301 -53.80 32.34 -19.50
C ALA A 301 -54.10 31.97 -20.97
N THR A 302 -55.41 31.84 -21.25
CA THR A 302 -56.15 32.28 -22.47
C THR A 302 -56.18 33.84 -22.47
N ILE A 303 -56.09 34.63 -23.54
CA ILE A 303 -57.01 35.01 -24.64
C ILE A 303 -56.17 36.05 -25.46
N GLU A 304 -55.97 36.03 -26.78
CA GLU A 304 -56.84 36.61 -27.82
C GLU A 304 -56.32 36.28 -29.23
N SER A 305 -57.23 35.72 -30.04
CA SER A 305 -57.17 35.73 -31.50
C SER A 305 -57.48 37.14 -32.01
N SER A 306 -56.97 37.60 -33.15
CA SER A 306 -57.53 37.38 -34.50
C SER A 306 -56.71 38.33 -35.43
N ILE A 307 -56.35 38.10 -36.71
CA ILE A 307 -57.19 37.95 -37.93
C ILE A 307 -56.25 37.61 -39.13
N MET A 308 -56.61 36.54 -39.89
CA MET A 308 -56.65 36.31 -41.37
C MET A 308 -55.85 37.20 -42.37
N GLN A 309 -55.41 36.81 -43.59
CA GLN A 309 -55.53 35.61 -44.46
C GLN A 309 -54.69 35.80 -45.76
N ALA A 310 -54.37 34.69 -46.46
CA ALA A 310 -54.35 34.43 -47.93
C ALA A 310 -53.48 35.29 -48.91
N ASP A 311 -53.01 34.83 -50.08
CA ASP A 311 -52.75 33.53 -50.73
C ASP A 311 -52.07 33.78 -52.12
N THR A 312 -51.31 32.78 -52.61
CA THR A 312 -50.92 32.32 -53.98
C THR A 312 -50.40 33.19 -55.18
N ALA A 313 -49.28 32.68 -55.77
CA ALA A 313 -49.05 32.26 -57.19
C ALA A 313 -48.22 33.11 -58.23
N LEU A 314 -47.07 32.49 -58.59
CA LEU A 314 -46.50 32.14 -59.92
C LEU A 314 -46.00 33.18 -60.97
N THR A 315 -44.66 33.15 -61.13
CA THR A 315 -43.78 32.95 -62.32
C THR A 315 -43.95 33.70 -63.65
N ALA A 316 -42.77 34.23 -64.03
CA ALA A 316 -42.03 34.10 -65.29
C ALA A 316 -42.40 34.99 -66.48
N GLY A 317 -41.36 35.57 -67.10
CA GLY A 317 -41.40 35.98 -68.50
C GLY A 317 -40.83 37.35 -68.79
N GLU A 318 -39.50 37.42 -68.87
CA GLU A 318 -38.79 38.20 -69.90
C GLU A 318 -39.01 39.71 -69.96
N LYS A 319 -38.07 40.46 -69.39
CA LYS A 319 -37.62 41.70 -70.02
C LYS A 319 -36.11 41.88 -69.84
N ALA A 320 -35.40 40.93 -70.45
CA ALA A 320 -34.07 41.17 -70.98
C ALA A 320 -34.13 42.31 -72.02
N ILE A 321 -32.98 42.94 -72.24
CA ILE A 321 -32.73 44.01 -73.22
C ILE A 321 -32.93 45.43 -72.65
N ALA A 322 -32.17 45.74 -71.59
CA ALA A 322 -31.74 47.11 -71.28
C ALA A 322 -30.38 47.15 -70.52
N GLU A 323 -29.93 46.05 -69.93
CA GLU A 323 -28.75 45.99 -69.04
C GLU A 323 -27.39 45.76 -69.73
N GLU A 324 -27.38 45.31 -70.99
CA GLU A 324 -26.13 44.82 -71.62
C GLU A 324 -25.22 45.95 -72.17
N ARG A 325 -25.68 47.20 -72.22
CA ARG A 325 -24.88 48.32 -72.73
C ARG A 325 -24.14 49.12 -71.67
N ALA A 326 -24.50 48.97 -70.39
CA ALA A 326 -23.84 49.64 -69.26
C ALA A 326 -22.70 48.80 -68.63
N GLN A 327 -22.66 47.48 -68.86
CA GLN A 327 -21.67 46.58 -68.25
C GLN A 327 -20.32 46.52 -68.99
N ARG A 328 -20.24 46.94 -70.26
CA ARG A 328 -19.00 46.83 -71.04
C ARG A 328 -17.94 47.90 -70.73
N GLU A 329 -18.32 49.10 -70.30
CA GLU A 329 -17.36 50.14 -69.91
C GLU A 329 -16.85 50.00 -68.46
N ALA A 330 -17.56 49.25 -67.61
CA ALA A 330 -17.12 48.95 -66.25
C ALA A 330 -16.07 47.83 -66.21
N ALA A 331 -16.14 46.85 -67.12
CA ALA A 331 -15.27 45.67 -67.13
C ALA A 331 -13.81 45.97 -67.53
N GLU A 332 -13.56 46.96 -68.39
CA GLU A 332 -12.19 47.27 -68.85
C GLU A 332 -11.33 47.96 -67.77
N LYS A 333 -11.92 48.81 -66.92
CA LYS A 333 -11.19 49.45 -65.79
C LYS A 333 -10.95 48.50 -64.62
N GLU A 334 -11.80 47.49 -64.46
CA GLU A 334 -11.64 46.46 -63.43
C GLU A 334 -10.50 45.48 -63.77
N GLN A 335 -10.28 45.22 -65.07
CA GLN A 335 -9.28 44.26 -65.54
C GLN A 335 -7.83 44.73 -65.35
N ASP A 336 -7.55 46.03 -65.48
CA ASP A 336 -6.21 46.61 -65.24
C ASP A 336 -5.86 46.68 -63.74
N LEU A 337 -6.84 46.96 -62.87
CA LEU A 337 -6.66 46.92 -61.41
C LEU A 337 -6.49 45.47 -60.89
N LEU A 338 -7.15 44.50 -61.53
CA LEU A 338 -7.01 43.07 -61.22
C LEU A 338 -5.61 42.54 -61.56
N ARG A 339 -5.01 43.03 -62.66
CA ARG A 339 -3.67 42.62 -63.12
C ARG A 339 -2.58 43.07 -62.15
N GLN A 340 -2.65 44.31 -61.67
CA GLN A 340 -1.73 44.83 -60.64
C GLN A 340 -1.86 44.08 -59.31
N LYS A 341 -3.09 43.78 -58.87
CA LYS A 341 -3.32 42.97 -57.66
C LYS A 341 -2.87 41.51 -57.81
N GLN A 342 -2.97 40.93 -59.01
CA GLN A 342 -2.48 39.57 -59.27
C GLN A 342 -0.95 39.49 -59.21
N GLU A 343 -0.23 40.48 -59.74
CA GLU A 343 1.24 40.50 -59.67
C GLU A 343 1.76 40.71 -58.23
N GLU A 344 1.12 41.58 -57.43
CA GLU A 344 1.44 41.72 -56.00
C GLU A 344 1.08 40.46 -55.19
N GLN A 345 -0.07 39.83 -55.45
CA GLN A 345 -0.44 38.57 -54.80
C GLN A 345 0.51 37.43 -55.19
N GLN A 346 0.98 37.38 -56.44
CA GLN A 346 1.90 36.33 -56.88
C GLN A 346 3.29 36.49 -56.27
N GLN A 347 3.81 37.71 -56.17
CA GLN A 347 5.08 37.98 -55.46
C GLN A 347 4.98 37.70 -53.96
N LEU A 348 3.83 37.99 -53.33
CA LEU A 348 3.58 37.66 -51.92
C LEU A 348 3.46 36.14 -51.70
N MET A 349 2.79 35.42 -52.61
CA MET A 349 2.67 33.96 -52.55
C MET A 349 4.02 33.27 -52.71
N GLU A 350 4.84 33.71 -53.66
CA GLU A 350 6.19 33.16 -53.87
C GLU A 350 7.14 33.45 -52.71
N ALA A 351 7.00 34.62 -52.05
CA ALA A 351 7.76 34.96 -50.85
C ALA A 351 7.29 34.13 -49.63
N GLN A 352 5.98 33.93 -49.48
CA GLN A 352 5.41 33.04 -48.46
C GLN A 352 5.81 31.59 -48.69
N GLU A 353 5.82 31.12 -49.93
CA GLU A 353 6.19 29.75 -50.27
C GLU A 353 7.68 29.51 -50.04
N ARG A 354 8.56 30.48 -50.37
CA ARG A 354 9.98 30.42 -50.02
C ARG A 354 10.22 30.39 -48.51
N SER A 355 9.58 31.30 -47.76
CA SER A 355 9.67 31.32 -46.29
C SER A 355 9.12 30.03 -45.67
N HIS A 356 8.02 29.50 -46.20
CA HIS A 356 7.43 28.25 -45.71
C HIS A 356 8.32 27.06 -46.00
N LYS A 357 8.96 27.01 -47.18
CA LYS A 357 9.90 25.95 -47.57
C LYS A 357 11.17 25.97 -46.72
N GLU A 358 11.73 27.15 -46.44
CA GLU A 358 12.87 27.31 -45.53
C GLU A 358 12.52 26.89 -44.09
N ASN A 359 11.34 27.28 -43.59
CA ASN A 359 10.86 26.83 -42.29
C ASN A 359 10.63 25.31 -42.23
N LEU A 360 10.10 24.71 -43.31
CA LEU A 360 9.90 23.25 -43.40
C LEU A 360 11.23 22.49 -43.41
N GLU A 361 12.25 23.06 -44.03
CA GLU A 361 13.59 22.48 -44.13
C GLU A 361 14.35 22.60 -42.80
N GLN A 362 14.23 23.74 -42.11
CA GLN A 362 14.72 23.90 -40.74
C GLN A 362 14.02 22.94 -39.76
N LEU A 363 12.70 22.79 -39.89
CA LEU A 363 11.93 21.85 -39.06
C LEU A 363 12.30 20.40 -39.35
N ARG A 364 12.48 20.00 -40.62
CA ARG A 364 13.00 18.67 -41.00
C ARG A 364 14.36 18.42 -40.40
N THR A 365 15.27 19.39 -40.47
CA THR A 365 16.63 19.26 -39.93
C THR A 365 16.60 19.09 -38.41
N LYS A 366 15.76 19.87 -37.72
CA LYS A 366 15.57 19.75 -36.27
C LYS A 366 14.94 18.41 -35.88
N LEU A 367 13.93 17.93 -36.60
CA LEU A 367 13.31 16.62 -36.37
C LEU A 367 14.29 15.46 -36.60
N VAL A 368 15.17 15.57 -37.59
CA VAL A 368 16.22 14.56 -37.82
C VAL A 368 17.24 14.55 -36.66
N GLN A 369 17.68 15.73 -36.19
CA GLN A 369 18.58 15.83 -35.04
C GLN A 369 17.94 15.31 -33.74
N GLU A 370 16.68 15.66 -33.48
CA GLU A 370 15.93 15.15 -32.34
C GLU A 370 15.73 13.63 -32.42
N ARG A 371 15.46 13.09 -33.63
CA ARG A 371 15.35 11.65 -33.86
C ARG A 371 16.68 10.92 -33.63
N GLU A 372 17.80 11.46 -34.11
CA GLU A 372 19.12 10.86 -33.89
C GLU A 372 19.52 10.90 -32.41
N GLN A 373 19.21 12.00 -31.71
CA GLN A 373 19.43 12.12 -30.28
C GLN A 373 18.56 11.13 -29.50
N LEU A 374 17.28 10.98 -29.87
CA LEU A 374 16.37 10.00 -29.28
C LEU A 374 16.87 8.56 -29.50
N ILE A 375 17.34 8.21 -30.71
CA ILE A 375 17.92 6.89 -30.99
C ILE A 375 19.17 6.65 -30.14
N LYS A 376 20.00 7.67 -29.94
CA LYS A 376 21.21 7.59 -29.12
C LYS A 376 20.86 7.39 -27.63
N ASP A 377 19.85 8.09 -27.14
CA ASP A 377 19.36 7.96 -25.77
C ASP A 377 18.66 6.62 -25.54
N GLN A 378 17.88 6.13 -26.52
CA GLN A 378 17.28 4.79 -26.52
C GLN A 378 18.34 3.70 -26.55
N LYS A 379 19.40 3.83 -27.35
CA LYS A 379 20.50 2.85 -27.38
C LYS A 379 21.23 2.79 -26.04
N LYS A 380 21.46 3.94 -25.41
CA LYS A 380 22.06 4.04 -24.08
C LYS A 380 21.16 3.45 -22.99
N MET A 381 19.84 3.62 -23.12
CA MET A 381 18.84 2.99 -22.26
C MET A 381 18.80 1.47 -22.46
N LEU A 382 18.85 1.00 -23.71
CA LEU A 382 18.87 -0.41 -24.09
C LEU A 382 20.13 -1.12 -23.57
N GLU A 383 21.31 -0.48 -23.66
CA GLU A 383 22.54 -1.01 -23.08
C GLU A 383 22.43 -1.16 -21.55
N LYS A 384 21.81 -0.16 -20.88
CA LYS A 384 21.55 -0.21 -19.44
C LYS A 384 20.54 -1.31 -19.09
N GLN A 385 19.51 -1.50 -19.92
CA GLN A 385 18.54 -2.58 -19.79
C GLN A 385 19.16 -3.95 -20.04
N LEU A 386 20.05 -4.10 -21.02
CA LEU A 386 20.78 -5.34 -21.30
C LEU A 386 21.69 -5.71 -20.12
N GLN A 387 22.31 -4.71 -19.49
CA GLN A 387 23.14 -4.89 -18.30
C GLN A 387 22.30 -5.32 -17.07
N ILE A 388 21.06 -4.81 -16.97
CA ILE A 388 20.07 -5.28 -15.99
C ILE A 388 19.65 -6.71 -16.31
N LEU A 389 19.34 -7.03 -17.57
CA LEU A 389 18.89 -8.37 -18.02
C LEU A 389 19.97 -9.45 -17.82
N LEU A 390 21.24 -9.12 -18.08
CA LEU A 390 22.38 -9.99 -17.76
C LEU A 390 22.54 -10.15 -16.24
N GLY A 391 22.24 -9.10 -15.46
CA GLY A 391 22.13 -9.19 -14.00
C GLY A 391 21.01 -10.13 -13.55
N TRP A 392 19.88 -10.18 -14.26
CA TRP A 392 18.78 -11.11 -13.97
C TRP A 392 19.17 -12.56 -14.25
N GLN A 393 19.89 -12.82 -15.34
CA GLN A 393 20.32 -14.18 -15.70
C GLN A 393 21.33 -14.76 -14.69
N VAL A 394 22.17 -13.92 -14.08
CA VAL A 394 23.11 -14.32 -13.02
C VAL A 394 22.43 -14.42 -11.65
N ALA A 395 21.42 -13.60 -11.35
CA ALA A 395 20.69 -13.62 -10.07
C ALA A 395 19.68 -14.77 -9.95
N MET A 396 19.11 -15.25 -11.07
CA MET A 396 18.14 -16.36 -11.11
C MET A 396 18.72 -17.72 -10.65
N ILE A 397 20.04 -17.84 -10.52
CA ILE A 397 20.71 -19.08 -10.08
C ILE A 397 20.80 -19.15 -8.53
N GLY A 398 20.45 -18.08 -7.80
CA GLY A 398 20.83 -17.91 -6.39
C GLY A 398 19.77 -18.05 -5.29
N SER A 399 18.45 -17.93 -5.56
CA SER A 399 17.45 -18.02 -4.47
C SER A 399 16.05 -18.44 -4.94
N GLN A 400 15.55 -19.51 -4.32
CA GLN A 400 14.36 -20.29 -4.65
C GLN A 400 13.03 -19.56 -4.38
N MET A 401 12.35 -19.08 -5.42
CA MET A 401 10.86 -19.09 -5.56
C MET A 401 10.51 -18.96 -7.05
N MET A 402 10.08 -20.05 -7.69
CA MET A 402 9.75 -20.08 -9.13
C MET A 402 8.33 -19.55 -9.45
N ALA A 403 7.45 -19.40 -8.44
CA ALA A 403 6.07 -18.96 -8.63
C ALA A 403 5.50 -18.30 -7.34
N PRO A 404 4.46 -17.44 -7.46
CA PRO A 404 3.70 -16.92 -6.31
C PRO A 404 3.09 -18.03 -5.44
N ILE A 405 2.94 -17.77 -4.14
CA ILE A 405 2.31 -18.68 -3.18
C ILE A 405 1.26 -17.92 -2.35
N CYS A 406 0.15 -18.59 -2.02
CA CYS A 406 -0.84 -18.01 -1.10
C CYS A 406 -0.21 -17.84 0.29
N LEU A 407 -0.24 -16.61 0.82
CA LEU A 407 0.26 -16.24 2.14
C LEU A 407 -0.86 -16.27 3.19
N VAL A 408 -1.99 -15.67 2.88
CA VAL A 408 -3.21 -15.69 3.70
C VAL A 408 -4.32 -16.29 2.86
N GLU A 409 -4.93 -17.37 3.32
CA GLU A 409 -6.09 -17.99 2.68
C GLU A 409 -7.38 -17.41 3.25
N ASN A 410 -8.38 -17.23 2.40
CA ASN A 410 -9.74 -16.84 2.77
C ASN A 410 -10.68 -18.03 2.50
N GLN A 411 -11.00 -18.82 3.54
CA GLN A 411 -11.86 -20.00 3.42
C GLN A 411 -13.00 -19.95 4.46
N LYS A 412 -14.25 -20.11 4.00
CA LYS A 412 -15.46 -20.17 4.87
C LYS A 412 -15.52 -18.98 5.85
N ASP A 413 -15.29 -17.78 5.34
CA ASP A 413 -15.31 -16.52 6.10
C ASP A 413 -14.27 -16.44 7.24
N ARG A 414 -13.19 -17.22 7.17
CA ARG A 414 -12.06 -17.15 8.11
C ARG A 414 -10.73 -16.99 7.37
N LEU A 415 -9.88 -16.11 7.89
CA LEU A 415 -8.53 -15.91 7.38
C LEU A 415 -7.57 -16.92 8.06
N SER A 416 -6.75 -17.61 7.27
CA SER A 416 -5.70 -18.50 7.81
C SER A 416 -4.37 -18.29 7.12
N VAL A 417 -3.29 -18.27 7.89
CA VAL A 417 -1.92 -18.12 7.36
C VAL A 417 -1.44 -19.44 6.79
N ASN A 418 -0.84 -19.42 5.59
CA ASN A 418 -0.27 -20.61 4.97
C ASN A 418 1.10 -20.94 5.59
N PRO A 419 1.26 -22.10 6.27
CA PRO A 419 2.52 -22.44 6.94
C PRO A 419 3.72 -22.56 5.99
N LYS A 420 3.50 -22.99 4.74
CA LYS A 420 4.58 -23.10 3.75
C LYS A 420 5.09 -21.73 3.32
N ALA A 421 4.21 -20.73 3.24
CA ALA A 421 4.60 -19.35 2.97
C ALA A 421 5.46 -18.80 4.12
N ILE A 422 5.10 -19.09 5.37
CA ILE A 422 5.89 -18.71 6.55
C ILE A 422 7.27 -19.38 6.57
N GLU A 423 7.37 -20.66 6.18
CA GLU A 423 8.66 -21.35 6.09
C GLU A 423 9.61 -20.67 5.07
N ILE A 424 9.07 -20.19 3.95
CA ILE A 424 9.84 -19.43 2.95
C ILE A 424 10.28 -18.09 3.53
N LEU A 425 9.38 -17.35 4.16
CA LEU A 425 9.68 -16.06 4.80
C LEU A 425 10.77 -16.21 5.86
N ASN A 426 10.75 -17.27 6.67
CA ASN A 426 11.75 -17.53 7.71
C ASN A 426 13.16 -17.77 7.16
N LYS A 427 13.30 -18.17 5.88
CA LYS A 427 14.61 -18.35 5.22
C LYS A 427 15.19 -17.04 4.68
N ILE A 428 14.40 -15.96 4.61
CA ILE A 428 14.82 -14.66 4.09
C ILE A 428 15.33 -13.80 5.25
N SER A 429 16.65 -13.75 5.42
CA SER A 429 17.33 -12.91 6.43
C SER A 429 17.57 -11.46 5.98
N GLN A 430 17.40 -11.17 4.68
CA GLN A 430 17.59 -9.83 4.12
C GLN A 430 16.40 -8.92 4.44
N PRO A 431 16.62 -7.59 4.53
CA PRO A 431 15.52 -6.63 4.65
C PRO A 431 14.59 -6.69 3.43
N VAL A 432 13.29 -6.58 3.68
CA VAL A 432 12.26 -6.67 2.66
C VAL A 432 11.72 -5.30 2.26
N VAL A 433 11.51 -5.11 0.95
CA VAL A 433 10.67 -4.06 0.37
C VAL A 433 9.35 -4.73 0.03
N VAL A 434 8.23 -4.28 0.61
CA VAL A 434 6.94 -4.94 0.44
C VAL A 434 6.01 -4.04 -0.37
N VAL A 435 5.63 -4.48 -1.56
CA VAL A 435 4.69 -3.78 -2.43
C VAL A 435 3.40 -4.57 -2.47
N ALA A 436 2.31 -4.01 -1.94
CA ALA A 436 1.00 -4.63 -2.03
C ALA A 436 0.18 -3.94 -3.13
N ILE A 437 -0.48 -4.74 -3.97
CA ILE A 437 -1.52 -4.30 -4.87
C ILE A 437 -2.87 -4.71 -4.29
N ALA A 438 -3.79 -3.76 -4.21
CA ALA A 438 -5.18 -4.02 -3.91
C ALA A 438 -6.09 -3.28 -4.89
N GLY A 439 -7.19 -3.92 -5.27
CA GLY A 439 -8.11 -3.40 -6.28
C GLY A 439 -8.96 -4.51 -6.86
N LEU A 440 -9.68 -4.19 -7.94
CA LEU A 440 -10.66 -5.10 -8.54
C LEU A 440 -10.03 -6.25 -9.38
N TYR A 441 -8.73 -6.17 -9.72
CA TYR A 441 -8.08 -7.04 -10.75
C TYR A 441 -6.68 -7.54 -10.33
N ARG A 442 -6.29 -8.76 -10.79
CA ARG A 442 -5.54 -9.80 -10.04
C ARG A 442 -4.30 -10.39 -10.76
N PHE A 443 -3.49 -11.22 -10.08
CA PHE A 443 -2.31 -11.93 -10.64
C PHE A 443 -2.57 -13.23 -11.45
N PRO A 444 -3.69 -13.95 -11.31
CA PRO A 444 -4.21 -14.71 -12.43
C PRO A 444 -5.24 -13.84 -13.14
N LEU A 445 -4.98 -13.57 -14.42
CA LEU A 445 -5.86 -12.84 -15.31
C LEU A 445 -7.01 -13.76 -15.69
N GLY A 446 -7.98 -13.92 -14.79
CA GLY A 446 -9.22 -14.62 -15.12
C GLY A 446 -9.86 -13.99 -16.36
N SER A 447 -10.08 -14.78 -17.41
CA SER A 447 -10.70 -14.32 -18.66
C SER A 447 -12.24 -14.37 -18.62
N THR A 448 -12.79 -14.93 -17.53
CA THR A 448 -14.22 -15.13 -17.33
C THR A 448 -14.79 -14.14 -16.31
N VAL A 449 -16.12 -14.10 -16.19
CA VAL A 449 -16.82 -13.25 -15.20
C VAL A 449 -16.67 -13.72 -13.75
N GLN A 450 -16.00 -14.86 -13.49
CA GLN A 450 -15.75 -15.41 -12.16
C GLN A 450 -14.37 -15.01 -11.60
N SER A 451 -14.31 -14.91 -10.27
CA SER A 451 -13.15 -14.49 -9.49
C SER A 451 -12.14 -15.65 -9.26
N GLU A 452 -10.84 -15.42 -9.52
CA GLU A 452 -9.81 -16.48 -9.36
C GLU A 452 -8.97 -16.39 -8.06
N THR A 453 -8.35 -15.25 -7.74
CA THR A 453 -7.58 -15.09 -6.48
C THR A 453 -8.46 -15.08 -5.23
N LYS A 454 -8.09 -15.88 -4.22
CA LYS A 454 -8.66 -15.83 -2.86
C LYS A 454 -7.57 -15.57 -1.83
N GLY A 455 -7.83 -14.70 -0.85
CA GLY A 455 -6.90 -14.27 0.19
C GLY A 455 -5.79 -13.32 -0.28
N ILE A 456 -4.58 -13.44 0.28
CA ILE A 456 -3.40 -12.65 -0.08
C ILE A 456 -2.32 -13.60 -0.57
N TRP A 457 -1.78 -13.33 -1.76
CA TRP A 457 -0.70 -14.08 -2.38
C TRP A 457 0.60 -13.29 -2.28
N MET A 458 1.72 -13.99 -2.12
CA MET A 458 3.04 -13.38 -2.06
C MET A 458 3.97 -13.95 -3.12
N TRP A 459 4.86 -13.11 -3.62
CA TRP A 459 5.98 -13.53 -4.44
C TRP A 459 7.26 -12.81 -3.99
N CYS A 460 8.25 -13.58 -3.53
CA CYS A 460 9.52 -13.05 -3.05
C CYS A 460 10.58 -13.20 -4.15
N VAL A 461 11.18 -12.07 -4.55
CA VAL A 461 12.23 -12.02 -5.57
C VAL A 461 13.41 -11.15 -5.11
N PRO A 462 14.64 -11.39 -5.58
CA PRO A 462 15.76 -10.47 -5.33
C PRO A 462 15.42 -9.05 -5.80
N HIS A 463 15.73 -8.04 -4.99
CA HIS A 463 15.43 -6.67 -5.37
C HIS A 463 16.34 -6.22 -6.53
N PRO A 464 15.80 -5.72 -7.66
CA PRO A 464 16.58 -5.52 -8.89
C PRO A 464 17.60 -4.37 -8.81
N THR A 465 17.32 -3.33 -8.02
CA THR A 465 18.18 -2.14 -7.88
C THR A 465 18.83 -1.99 -6.49
N LYS A 466 18.45 -2.81 -5.50
CA LYS A 466 18.92 -2.70 -4.10
C LYS A 466 19.61 -4.01 -3.72
N PRO A 467 20.95 -4.10 -3.85
CA PRO A 467 21.66 -5.33 -3.50
C PRO A 467 21.44 -5.66 -2.02
N LYS A 468 21.37 -6.96 -1.70
CA LYS A 468 21.09 -7.48 -0.34
C LYS A 468 19.70 -7.15 0.22
N HIS A 469 18.73 -6.88 -0.64
CA HIS A 469 17.32 -6.70 -0.27
C HIS A 469 16.44 -7.68 -1.07
N THR A 470 15.30 -8.04 -0.49
CA THR A 470 14.27 -8.85 -1.15
C THR A 470 13.05 -7.99 -1.45
N LEU A 471 12.53 -8.06 -2.67
CA LEU A 471 11.25 -7.48 -3.05
C LEU A 471 10.16 -8.53 -2.81
N VAL A 472 9.16 -8.18 -2.00
CA VAL A 472 7.98 -9.00 -1.72
C VAL A 472 6.80 -8.32 -2.39
N LEU A 473 6.24 -8.99 -3.41
CA LEU A 473 5.02 -8.57 -4.08
C LEU A 473 3.83 -9.24 -3.40
N LEU A 474 2.87 -8.47 -2.90
CA LEU A 474 1.62 -8.97 -2.34
C LEU A 474 0.48 -8.67 -3.30
N ASP A 475 -0.20 -9.71 -3.78
CA ASP A 475 -1.45 -9.59 -4.53
C ASP A 475 -2.62 -9.93 -3.62
N THR A 476 -3.62 -9.07 -3.57
CA THR A 476 -4.82 -9.34 -2.78
C THR A 476 -5.93 -9.88 -3.65
N GLU A 477 -6.82 -10.65 -3.03
CA GLU A 477 -8.11 -11.00 -3.58
C GLU A 477 -8.87 -9.75 -4.08
N GLY A 478 -9.51 -9.90 -5.24
CA GLY A 478 -10.29 -8.82 -5.84
C GLY A 478 -11.45 -8.42 -4.93
N LEU A 479 -11.46 -7.14 -4.58
CA LEU A 479 -12.45 -6.53 -3.70
C LEU A 479 -13.83 -6.50 -4.40
N GLY A 480 -14.92 -6.84 -3.71
CA GLY A 480 -16.29 -6.66 -4.25
C GLY A 480 -16.81 -7.72 -5.24
N ASP A 481 -16.36 -8.97 -5.09
CA ASP A 481 -16.88 -10.12 -5.85
C ASP A 481 -18.35 -10.44 -5.50
N VAL A 482 -19.20 -10.62 -6.52
CA VAL A 482 -20.67 -10.75 -6.43
C VAL A 482 -21.08 -12.07 -5.78
N GLU A 483 -20.26 -13.12 -5.91
CA GLU A 483 -20.55 -14.45 -5.40
C GLU A 483 -20.17 -14.63 -3.91
N LYS A 484 -19.52 -13.63 -3.30
CA LYS A 484 -19.17 -13.66 -1.87
C LYS A 484 -20.39 -13.44 -1.00
N VAL A 485 -20.59 -14.34 -0.04
CA VAL A 485 -21.69 -14.27 0.93
C VAL A 485 -21.39 -13.28 2.07
N ASP A 486 -20.11 -13.02 2.37
CA ASP A 486 -19.70 -12.04 3.38
C ASP A 486 -18.49 -11.16 2.94
N PRO A 487 -18.67 -9.82 2.79
CA PRO A 487 -17.58 -8.90 2.47
C PRO A 487 -16.66 -8.56 3.66
N THR A 488 -16.90 -9.06 4.89
CA THR A 488 -16.07 -8.70 6.07
C THR A 488 -14.57 -8.93 5.85
N ASN A 489 -14.23 -10.01 5.14
CA ASN A 489 -12.83 -10.36 4.89
C ASN A 489 -12.16 -9.43 3.88
N ASP A 490 -12.92 -8.74 3.01
CA ASP A 490 -12.33 -7.77 2.10
C ASP A 490 -11.74 -6.59 2.88
N SER A 491 -12.45 -6.08 3.91
CA SER A 491 -11.92 -5.01 4.76
C SER A 491 -10.67 -5.43 5.52
N TRP A 492 -10.63 -6.68 6.01
CA TRP A 492 -9.46 -7.23 6.67
C TRP A 492 -8.29 -7.47 5.71
N ILE A 493 -8.55 -7.96 4.50
CA ILE A 493 -7.52 -8.16 3.47
C ILE A 493 -6.90 -6.81 3.08
N PHE A 494 -7.73 -5.77 2.92
CA PHE A 494 -7.25 -4.41 2.67
C PHE A 494 -6.40 -3.88 3.84
N ALA A 495 -6.89 -4.01 5.09
CA ALA A 495 -6.15 -3.58 6.27
C ALA A 495 -4.80 -4.32 6.42
N LEU A 496 -4.77 -5.63 6.16
CA LEU A 496 -3.54 -6.42 6.14
C LEU A 496 -2.59 -5.95 5.03
N ALA A 497 -3.07 -5.68 3.82
CA ALA A 497 -2.24 -5.18 2.74
C ALA A 497 -1.59 -3.83 3.08
N VAL A 498 -2.32 -2.93 3.75
CA VAL A 498 -1.77 -1.66 4.27
C VAL A 498 -0.74 -1.90 5.37
N LEU A 499 -1.05 -2.75 6.36
CA LEU A 499 -0.16 -3.03 7.50
C LEU A 499 1.15 -3.72 7.09
N LEU A 500 1.09 -4.62 6.11
CA LEU A 500 2.24 -5.42 5.68
C LEU A 500 3.12 -4.69 4.67
N SER A 501 2.56 -3.79 3.87
CA SER A 501 3.31 -3.11 2.79
C SER A 501 4.11 -1.90 3.25
N SER A 502 5.19 -1.61 2.53
CA SER A 502 5.91 -0.31 2.58
C SER A 502 5.44 0.63 1.47
N THR A 503 4.86 0.08 0.41
CA THR A 503 4.23 0.81 -0.69
C THR A 503 2.93 0.10 -1.02
N PHE A 504 1.83 0.83 -0.92
CA PHE A 504 0.49 0.34 -1.19
C PHE A 504 0.00 0.92 -2.52
N VAL A 505 -0.34 0.03 -3.44
CA VAL A 505 -0.81 0.36 -4.77
C VAL A 505 -2.30 0.06 -4.84
N TYR A 506 -3.10 1.12 -4.92
CA TYR A 506 -4.53 1.01 -5.17
C TYR A 506 -4.79 1.05 -6.67
N ASN A 507 -5.38 -0.03 -7.20
CA ASN A 507 -5.59 -0.23 -8.63
C ASN A 507 -7.08 -0.11 -9.00
N SER A 508 -7.42 0.86 -9.85
CA SER A 508 -8.78 1.09 -10.35
C SER A 508 -8.81 1.23 -11.88
N MET A 509 -9.98 1.03 -12.48
CA MET A 509 -10.20 1.26 -13.92
C MET A 509 -10.84 2.63 -14.16
N GLY A 510 -10.52 3.27 -15.28
CA GLY A 510 -11.23 4.46 -15.74
C GLY A 510 -10.68 5.78 -15.20
N THR A 511 -11.38 6.43 -14.26
CA THR A 511 -11.06 7.78 -13.77
C THR A 511 -11.22 7.88 -12.25
N ILE A 512 -10.64 8.91 -11.63
CA ILE A 512 -10.78 9.20 -10.21
C ILE A 512 -11.97 10.15 -10.06
N ASN A 513 -13.16 9.58 -10.01
CA ASN A 513 -14.40 10.33 -9.80
C ASN A 513 -14.86 10.28 -8.32
N HIS A 514 -15.96 10.96 -7.98
CA HIS A 514 -16.54 10.88 -6.63
C HIS A 514 -16.75 9.45 -6.18
N GLN A 515 -17.19 8.62 -7.12
CA GLN A 515 -17.49 7.23 -6.86
C GLN A 515 -16.23 6.38 -6.62
N ALA A 516 -15.11 6.66 -7.29
CA ALA A 516 -13.82 6.01 -7.03
C ALA A 516 -13.29 6.37 -5.63
N LEU A 517 -13.55 7.60 -5.19
CA LEU A 517 -13.25 8.04 -3.82
C LEU A 517 -14.21 7.43 -2.79
N GLU A 518 -15.50 7.33 -3.12
CA GLU A 518 -16.50 6.65 -2.28
C GLU A 518 -16.25 5.15 -2.20
N GLN A 519 -15.74 4.49 -3.24
CA GLN A 519 -15.30 3.08 -3.14
C GLN A 519 -14.19 2.92 -2.11
N LEU A 520 -13.24 3.84 -2.13
CA LEU A 520 -12.19 3.84 -1.13
C LEU A 520 -12.73 4.17 0.26
N HIS A 521 -13.77 5.03 0.34
CA HIS A 521 -14.49 5.43 1.56
C HIS A 521 -15.32 4.30 2.19
N ALA A 522 -16.38 3.87 1.49
CA ALA A 522 -17.46 3.03 1.97
C ALA A 522 -16.99 1.60 2.25
N SER A 523 -15.86 1.20 1.68
CA SER A 523 -15.39 -0.18 1.80
C SER A 523 -14.13 -0.33 2.66
N TYR A 524 -13.25 0.68 2.80
CA TYR A 524 -11.91 0.42 3.36
C TYR A 524 -11.29 1.53 4.22
N VAL A 525 -11.17 2.76 3.73
CA VAL A 525 -10.23 3.74 4.31
C VAL A 525 -10.71 4.38 5.61
N THR A 526 -12.02 4.61 5.81
CA THR A 526 -12.54 5.08 7.10
C THR A 526 -12.59 3.97 8.14
N GLU A 527 -12.93 2.75 7.71
CA GLU A 527 -12.90 1.56 8.56
C GLU A 527 -11.48 1.27 9.05
N LEU A 528 -10.40 1.71 8.37
CA LEU A 528 -9.03 1.53 8.90
C LEU A 528 -8.87 2.08 10.32
N THR A 529 -9.58 3.13 10.69
CA THR A 529 -9.53 3.67 12.06
C THR A 529 -10.19 2.77 13.10
N GLU A 530 -11.10 1.90 12.67
CA GLU A 530 -11.80 0.89 13.48
C GLU A 530 -11.09 -0.48 13.41
N LEU A 531 -10.48 -0.80 12.27
CA LEU A 531 -9.82 -2.07 11.96
C LEU A 531 -8.32 -2.09 12.31
N ILE A 532 -7.70 -0.94 12.56
CA ILE A 532 -6.30 -0.86 12.95
C ILE A 532 -6.18 -0.05 14.23
N ARG A 533 -5.52 -0.64 15.23
CA ARG A 533 -5.11 0.07 16.44
C ARG A 533 -3.60 0.23 16.47
N LYS A 534 -3.16 1.35 17.03
CA LYS A 534 -1.76 1.55 17.37
C LYS A 534 -1.42 1.02 18.75
N LYS A 535 -2.23 1.40 19.76
CA LYS A 535 -2.06 1.02 21.16
C LYS A 535 -3.26 0.22 21.67
N SER A 536 -2.98 -0.69 22.60
CA SER A 536 -3.96 -1.53 23.27
C SER A 536 -4.78 -0.77 24.34
N SER A 537 -4.33 0.41 24.81
CA SER A 537 -5.06 1.30 25.73
C SER A 537 -5.49 2.63 25.08
N PRO A 538 -6.74 3.10 25.29
CA PRO A 538 -7.19 4.41 24.82
C PRO A 538 -6.46 5.53 25.58
N SER A 539 -6.07 6.60 24.88
CA SER A 539 -5.44 7.75 25.53
C SER A 539 -6.43 8.43 26.49
N PRO A 540 -5.99 8.96 27.64
CA PRO A 540 -6.87 9.61 28.61
C PRO A 540 -7.61 10.86 28.08
N ASN A 541 -7.17 11.40 26.95
CA ASN A 541 -7.62 12.69 26.43
C ASN A 541 -8.66 12.62 25.29
N GLY A 542 -9.11 11.43 24.88
CA GLY A 542 -10.22 11.30 23.91
C GLY A 542 -9.99 11.90 22.53
N ILE A 543 -8.77 12.29 22.18
CA ILE A 543 -8.40 12.79 20.85
C ILE A 543 -8.32 11.59 19.89
N LYS A 544 -9.01 11.68 18.76
CA LYS A 544 -9.13 10.63 17.73
C LYS A 544 -7.74 10.10 17.32
N ASN A 545 -7.63 8.77 17.21
CA ASN A 545 -6.41 8.02 16.85
C ASN A 545 -5.82 8.34 15.45
N SER A 546 -6.37 9.32 14.70
CA SER A 546 -6.09 9.54 13.28
C SER A 546 -4.68 10.06 12.99
N THR A 547 -4.14 10.93 13.85
CA THR A 547 -2.79 11.53 13.69
C THR A 547 -1.65 10.54 13.85
N GLU A 548 -1.93 9.39 14.44
CA GLU A 548 -0.91 8.42 14.79
C GLU A 548 -0.61 7.42 13.66
N PHE A 549 -1.49 7.30 12.66
CA PHE A 549 -1.38 6.42 11.49
C PHE A 549 -0.26 6.83 10.51
N VAL A 550 0.00 8.14 10.43
CA VAL A 550 1.01 8.75 9.53
C VAL A 550 2.42 8.17 9.75
N SER A 551 2.71 7.67 10.97
CA SER A 551 4.04 7.14 11.33
C SER A 551 4.40 5.79 10.71
N PHE A 552 3.43 5.04 10.20
CA PHE A 552 3.66 3.66 9.77
C PHE A 552 2.91 3.24 8.52
N PHE A 553 2.01 4.09 8.02
CA PHE A 553 1.31 3.83 6.76
C PHE A 553 2.29 3.84 5.58
N PRO A 554 2.05 2.98 4.57
CA PRO A 554 2.90 2.89 3.39
C PRO A 554 2.82 4.15 2.51
N ASP A 555 3.76 4.29 1.57
CA ASP A 555 3.59 5.25 0.46
C ASP A 555 2.37 4.80 -0.38
N PHE A 556 1.46 5.71 -0.73
CA PHE A 556 0.24 5.41 -1.50
C PHE A 556 0.45 5.68 -2.99
N ILE A 557 0.08 4.73 -3.84
CA ILE A 557 0.13 4.88 -5.29
C ILE A 557 -1.24 4.52 -5.86
N TRP A 558 -1.86 5.45 -6.60
CA TRP A 558 -3.09 5.17 -7.33
C TRP A 558 -2.77 4.87 -8.79
N THR A 559 -2.97 3.62 -9.21
CA THR A 559 -2.84 3.20 -10.61
C THR A 559 -4.21 3.21 -11.28
N VAL A 560 -4.38 4.07 -12.28
CA VAL A 560 -5.63 4.22 -13.03
C VAL A 560 -5.47 3.57 -14.40
N ARG A 561 -6.12 2.43 -14.58
CA ARG A 561 -6.03 1.59 -15.78
C ARG A 561 -7.02 2.03 -16.85
N ASP A 562 -6.69 1.75 -18.11
CA ASP A 562 -7.49 2.07 -19.30
C ASP A 562 -7.89 3.55 -19.39
N PHE A 563 -6.96 4.45 -19.06
CA PHE A 563 -7.19 5.89 -19.02
C PHE A 563 -7.32 6.48 -20.43
N THR A 564 -8.50 7.04 -20.74
CA THR A 564 -8.85 7.54 -22.08
C THR A 564 -8.85 9.06 -22.20
N LEU A 565 -8.91 9.79 -21.09
CA LEU A 565 -9.10 11.24 -21.09
C LEU A 565 -7.80 12.01 -21.39
N GLU A 566 -7.95 13.27 -21.76
CA GLU A 566 -6.83 14.22 -21.79
C GLU A 566 -6.60 14.78 -20.38
N LEU A 567 -5.34 14.73 -19.91
CA LEU A 567 -4.90 15.38 -18.68
C LEU A 567 -4.85 16.91 -18.88
N LYS A 568 -6.04 17.53 -18.96
CA LYS A 568 -6.23 18.96 -19.10
C LYS A 568 -7.36 19.47 -18.21
N ILE A 569 -7.10 20.52 -17.45
CA ILE A 569 -8.10 21.26 -16.65
C ILE A 569 -8.08 22.72 -17.14
N ASP A 570 -9.25 23.29 -17.43
CA ASP A 570 -9.40 24.65 -17.95
C ASP A 570 -8.52 24.94 -19.20
N GLY A 571 -8.37 23.92 -20.07
CA GLY A 571 -7.55 23.98 -21.28
C GLY A 571 -6.03 23.89 -21.06
N LYS A 572 -5.54 23.79 -19.81
CA LYS A 572 -4.12 23.65 -19.47
C LYS A 572 -3.75 22.20 -19.22
N SER A 573 -2.61 21.76 -19.77
CA SER A 573 -2.05 20.43 -19.49
C SER A 573 -1.62 20.30 -18.04
N ILE A 574 -1.95 19.17 -17.43
CA ILE A 574 -1.58 18.82 -16.06
C ILE A 574 -0.83 17.48 -16.03
N THR A 575 -0.10 17.25 -14.94
CA THR A 575 0.59 15.99 -14.60
C THR A 575 -0.37 14.98 -13.96
N GLU A 576 0.05 13.72 -13.87
CA GLU A 576 -0.70 12.66 -13.18
C GLU A 576 -0.83 12.97 -11.68
N GLU A 577 0.20 13.59 -11.08
CA GLU A 577 0.17 14.06 -9.70
C GLU A 577 -0.83 15.21 -9.50
N GLU A 578 -0.83 16.22 -10.38
CA GLU A 578 -1.81 17.32 -10.32
C GLU A 578 -3.25 16.80 -10.50
N TYR A 579 -3.45 15.77 -11.32
CA TYR A 579 -4.74 15.12 -11.48
C TYR A 579 -5.24 14.46 -10.18
N LEU A 580 -4.37 13.74 -9.48
CA LEU A 580 -4.71 13.13 -8.18
C LEU A 580 -4.98 14.19 -7.11
N GLU A 581 -4.12 15.21 -6.99
CA GLU A 581 -4.30 16.26 -5.98
C GLU A 581 -5.57 17.09 -6.25
N ASN A 582 -5.94 17.30 -7.52
CA ASN A 582 -7.22 17.92 -7.87
C ASN A 582 -8.41 17.04 -7.46
N ALA A 583 -8.34 15.72 -7.66
CA ALA A 583 -9.40 14.80 -7.24
C ALA A 583 -9.56 14.74 -5.69
N LEU A 584 -8.44 14.91 -4.96
CA LEU A 584 -8.40 14.91 -3.49
C LEU A 584 -8.69 16.28 -2.86
N LYS A 585 -8.91 17.32 -3.66
CA LYS A 585 -9.28 18.65 -3.17
C LYS A 585 -10.60 18.60 -2.40
N LEU A 586 -10.64 19.25 -1.24
CA LEU A 586 -11.86 19.24 -0.42
C LEU A 586 -12.92 20.16 -1.02
N ILE A 587 -14.18 19.76 -0.89
CA ILE A 587 -15.34 20.52 -1.35
C ILE A 587 -15.80 21.46 -0.22
N PRO A 588 -15.95 22.77 -0.49
CA PRO A 588 -16.35 23.73 0.53
C PRO A 588 -17.83 23.56 0.90
N GLY A 589 -18.14 23.59 2.20
CA GLY A 589 -19.49 23.48 2.73
C GLY A 589 -19.59 22.54 3.94
N ASP A 590 -20.67 22.66 4.72
CA ASP A 590 -20.84 21.95 6.00
C ASP A 590 -22.02 20.96 6.00
N ASN A 591 -22.70 20.74 4.87
CA ASN A 591 -23.83 19.81 4.81
C ASN A 591 -23.35 18.34 4.98
N PRO A 592 -24.23 17.39 5.42
CA PRO A 592 -23.84 16.00 5.65
C PRO A 592 -23.31 15.27 4.41
N ARG A 593 -23.77 15.62 3.20
CA ARG A 593 -23.32 14.99 1.93
C ARG A 593 -21.89 15.43 1.58
N ILE A 594 -21.56 16.71 1.77
CA ILE A 594 -20.21 17.26 1.60
C ILE A 594 -19.27 16.66 2.63
N GLN A 595 -19.71 16.49 3.89
CA GLN A 595 -18.91 15.80 4.90
C GLN A 595 -18.61 14.34 4.50
N ALA A 596 -19.61 13.58 4.05
CA ALA A 596 -19.41 12.22 3.57
C ALA A 596 -18.45 12.13 2.36
N SER A 597 -18.53 13.12 1.45
CA SER A 597 -17.65 13.19 0.28
C SER A 597 -16.22 13.64 0.61
N ASN A 598 -16.05 14.52 1.60
CA ASN A 598 -14.75 14.99 2.05
C ASN A 598 -14.03 13.97 2.93
N LEU A 599 -14.75 13.15 3.68
CA LEU A 599 -14.17 12.16 4.57
C LEU A 599 -13.14 11.22 3.92
N PRO A 600 -13.36 10.60 2.75
CA PRO A 600 -12.31 9.80 2.10
C PRO A 600 -11.12 10.63 1.65
N ARG A 601 -11.35 11.85 1.14
CA ARG A 601 -10.28 12.76 0.72
C ARG A 601 -9.42 13.14 1.90
N GLU A 602 -10.04 13.45 3.04
CA GLU A 602 -9.36 13.73 4.30
C GLU A 602 -8.57 12.52 4.78
N CYS A 603 -9.15 11.33 4.78
CA CYS A 603 -8.46 10.13 5.22
C CYS A 603 -7.25 9.80 4.32
N ILE A 604 -7.39 9.87 2.99
CA ILE A 604 -6.25 9.68 2.08
C ILE A 604 -5.18 10.75 2.33
N ARG A 605 -5.60 12.02 2.47
CA ARG A 605 -4.71 13.15 2.72
C ARG A 605 -3.96 13.01 4.05
N HIS A 606 -4.64 12.53 5.06
CA HIS A 606 -4.12 12.43 6.41
C HIS A 606 -3.29 11.17 6.62
N PHE A 607 -3.77 9.99 6.20
CA PHE A 607 -3.11 8.71 6.49
C PHE A 607 -1.90 8.43 5.59
N PHE A 608 -1.93 8.88 4.34
CA PHE A 608 -0.90 8.57 3.36
C PHE A 608 -0.17 9.84 2.94
N PRO A 609 0.78 10.37 3.71
CA PRO A 609 1.40 11.67 3.43
C PRO A 609 2.15 11.69 2.09
N LYS A 610 2.76 10.57 1.68
CA LYS A 610 3.36 10.43 0.33
C LYS A 610 2.39 9.70 -0.59
N ARG A 611 1.94 10.40 -1.63
CA ARG A 611 0.96 9.92 -2.63
C ARG A 611 1.53 10.10 -4.03
N LYS A 612 1.22 9.18 -4.94
CA LYS A 612 1.55 9.30 -6.37
C LYS A 612 0.43 8.70 -7.21
N CYS A 613 0.30 9.16 -8.45
CA CYS A 613 -0.61 8.57 -9.43
C CYS A 613 0.16 8.09 -10.65
N PHE A 614 -0.32 7.03 -11.27
CA PHE A 614 0.08 6.60 -12.61
C PHE A 614 -1.18 6.32 -13.42
N VAL A 615 -1.26 6.86 -14.64
CA VAL A 615 -2.31 6.50 -15.58
C VAL A 615 -1.76 5.56 -16.65
N PHE A 616 -2.49 4.50 -16.94
CA PHE A 616 -2.10 3.52 -17.95
C PHE A 616 -3.11 3.56 -19.09
N ASP A 617 -2.60 3.71 -20.30
CA ASP A 617 -3.37 3.50 -21.51
C ASP A 617 -3.70 1.99 -21.62
N ARG A 618 -4.60 1.62 -22.52
CA ARG A 618 -5.00 0.21 -22.64
C ARG A 618 -3.81 -0.62 -23.16
N PRO A 619 -3.52 -1.81 -22.59
CA PRO A 619 -2.30 -2.55 -22.94
C PRO A 619 -2.22 -3.00 -24.39
N THR A 620 -3.34 -3.44 -24.93
CA THR A 620 -3.51 -3.73 -26.35
C THR A 620 -4.98 -3.46 -26.66
N ASN A 621 -5.24 -3.21 -27.94
CA ASN A 621 -6.59 -2.90 -28.35
C ASN A 621 -7.33 -4.13 -28.90
N ASP A 622 -6.61 -5.22 -29.17
CA ASP A 622 -7.20 -6.50 -29.55
C ASP A 622 -7.77 -7.22 -28.32
N LYS A 623 -9.08 -7.53 -28.36
CA LYS A 623 -9.80 -8.20 -27.27
C LYS A 623 -9.30 -9.63 -27.03
N GLU A 624 -8.95 -10.37 -28.07
CA GLU A 624 -8.44 -11.73 -27.91
C GLU A 624 -7.03 -11.74 -27.30
N LEU A 625 -6.20 -10.75 -27.65
CA LEU A 625 -4.89 -10.56 -27.04
C LEU A 625 -5.01 -10.10 -25.58
N LEU A 626 -5.99 -9.23 -25.24
CA LEU A 626 -6.26 -8.84 -23.85
C LEU A 626 -6.61 -10.04 -22.96
N CYS A 627 -7.44 -10.96 -23.45
CA CYS A 627 -7.77 -12.20 -22.72
C CYS A 627 -6.56 -13.14 -22.56
N LYS A 628 -5.51 -12.96 -23.37
CA LYS A 628 -4.29 -13.78 -23.38
C LYS A 628 -3.05 -12.98 -22.99
N ILE A 629 -3.22 -11.83 -22.33
CA ILE A 629 -2.17 -10.83 -22.15
C ILE A 629 -0.93 -11.35 -21.40
N GLU A 630 -1.07 -12.43 -20.62
CA GLU A 630 0.05 -13.13 -19.97
C GLU A 630 1.00 -13.81 -20.98
N THR A 631 0.49 -14.21 -22.15
CA THR A 631 1.21 -15.03 -23.14
C THR A 631 1.60 -14.27 -24.41
N ILE A 632 1.12 -13.04 -24.56
CA ILE A 632 1.44 -12.22 -25.74
C ILE A 632 2.82 -11.57 -25.58
N SER A 633 3.51 -11.35 -26.69
CA SER A 633 4.83 -10.73 -26.69
C SER A 633 4.73 -9.22 -26.45
N GLU A 634 5.72 -8.61 -25.80
CA GLU A 634 5.70 -7.18 -25.46
C GLU A 634 5.53 -6.27 -26.69
N ASP A 635 6.04 -6.65 -27.86
CA ASP A 635 5.88 -5.89 -29.12
C ASP A 635 4.43 -5.79 -29.61
N GLN A 636 3.53 -6.63 -29.08
CA GLN A 636 2.09 -6.59 -29.36
C GLN A 636 1.31 -5.65 -28.42
N LEU A 637 1.99 -5.10 -27.41
CA LEU A 637 1.44 -4.10 -26.51
C LEU A 637 1.60 -2.70 -27.09
N ASP A 638 0.68 -1.81 -26.74
CA ASP A 638 0.73 -0.41 -27.10
C ASP A 638 2.06 0.23 -26.60
N PRO A 639 2.84 0.89 -27.47
CA PRO A 639 4.14 1.43 -27.10
C PRO A 639 4.10 2.43 -25.94
N LYS A 640 3.01 3.18 -25.81
CA LYS A 640 2.84 4.15 -24.73
C LYS A 640 2.46 3.46 -23.43
N PHE A 641 1.62 2.41 -23.47
CA PHE A 641 1.41 1.55 -22.32
C PHE A 641 2.73 0.93 -21.83
N GLN A 642 3.58 0.45 -22.73
CA GLN A 642 4.90 -0.08 -22.35
C GLN A 642 5.78 0.99 -21.69
N GLU A 643 5.76 2.22 -22.20
CA GLU A 643 6.50 3.35 -21.60
C GLU A 643 5.99 3.67 -20.19
N GLN A 644 4.67 3.78 -20.02
CA GLN A 644 4.01 4.00 -18.72
C GLN A 644 4.34 2.86 -17.75
N MET A 645 4.31 1.61 -18.21
CA MET A 645 4.66 0.44 -17.41
C MET A 645 6.13 0.47 -16.98
N ARG A 646 7.06 0.78 -17.89
CA ARG A 646 8.48 0.95 -17.55
C ARG A 646 8.70 2.07 -16.54
N ALA A 647 7.99 3.19 -16.67
CA ALA A 647 8.07 4.30 -15.72
C ALA A 647 7.56 3.90 -14.32
N PHE A 648 6.42 3.21 -14.25
CA PHE A 648 5.87 2.68 -13.01
C PHE A 648 6.82 1.68 -12.33
N VAL A 649 7.28 0.67 -13.07
CA VAL A 649 8.21 -0.35 -12.56
C VAL A 649 9.52 0.27 -12.11
N SER A 650 10.08 1.19 -12.90
CA SER A 650 11.28 1.94 -12.52
C SER A 650 11.07 2.71 -11.23
N TYR A 651 9.93 3.40 -11.07
CA TYR A 651 9.60 4.13 -9.86
C TYR A 651 9.51 3.21 -8.65
N ILE A 652 8.83 2.06 -8.75
CA ILE A 652 8.78 1.08 -7.66
C ILE A 652 10.19 0.64 -7.26
N PHE A 653 11.04 0.31 -8.23
CA PHE A 653 12.40 -0.15 -7.93
C PHE A 653 13.30 0.94 -7.33
N THR A 654 13.09 2.22 -7.65
CA THR A 654 13.90 3.30 -7.08
C THR A 654 13.35 3.82 -5.76
N GLU A 655 12.04 4.04 -5.69
CA GLU A 655 11.38 4.81 -4.63
C GLU A 655 10.73 3.97 -3.53
N ALA A 656 10.35 2.70 -3.81
CA ALA A 656 9.70 1.87 -2.79
C ALA A 656 10.66 1.62 -1.62
N LYS A 657 10.25 2.02 -0.42
CA LYS A 657 11.11 1.98 0.78
C LYS A 657 11.19 0.57 1.36
N ILE A 658 12.23 0.31 2.15
CA ILE A 658 12.31 -0.89 2.98
C ILE A 658 11.13 -0.84 3.96
N LYS A 659 10.46 -1.97 4.21
CA LYS A 659 9.44 -2.04 5.25
C LYS A 659 10.10 -1.87 6.61
N THR A 660 9.62 -0.88 7.36
CA THR A 660 10.11 -0.58 8.70
C THR A 660 8.96 -0.60 9.71
N LEU A 661 9.25 -1.05 10.92
CA LEU A 661 8.39 -0.82 12.08
C LEU A 661 8.82 0.47 12.78
N ARG A 662 8.23 0.77 13.94
CA ARG A 662 8.67 1.91 14.77
C ARG A 662 10.15 1.79 15.14
N GLU A 663 10.77 2.92 15.46
CA GLU A 663 12.19 2.99 15.86
C GLU A 663 13.17 2.59 14.75
N GLY A 664 12.72 2.55 13.48
CA GLY A 664 13.57 2.28 12.32
C GLY A 664 13.91 0.81 12.11
N ILE A 665 13.20 -0.11 12.78
CA ILE A 665 13.43 -1.55 12.70
C ILE A 665 13.11 -2.04 11.27
N LYS A 666 14.14 -2.46 10.54
CA LYS A 666 13.99 -3.02 9.19
C LYS A 666 13.34 -4.39 9.26
N VAL A 667 12.24 -4.60 8.54
CA VAL A 667 11.56 -5.89 8.48
C VAL A 667 12.35 -6.83 7.56
N THR A 668 12.62 -8.05 8.03
CA THR A 668 13.16 -9.17 7.25
C THR A 668 12.03 -10.16 6.94
N GLY A 669 12.30 -11.25 6.20
CA GLY A 669 11.27 -12.24 5.92
C GLY A 669 10.68 -12.87 7.17
N ASN A 670 11.53 -13.30 8.12
CA ASN A 670 11.07 -13.86 9.40
C ASN A 670 10.16 -12.87 10.14
N ARG A 671 10.58 -11.59 10.25
CA ARG A 671 9.78 -10.51 10.86
C ARG A 671 8.42 -10.36 10.16
N LEU A 672 8.40 -10.36 8.83
CA LEU A 672 7.17 -10.28 8.06
C LEU A 672 6.25 -11.47 8.34
N GLY A 673 6.81 -12.67 8.44
CA GLY A 673 6.06 -13.88 8.81
C GLY A 673 5.39 -13.77 10.18
N THR A 674 6.13 -13.31 11.20
CA THR A 674 5.57 -13.07 12.54
C THR A 674 4.44 -12.03 12.51
N LEU A 675 4.63 -10.91 11.79
CA LEU A 675 3.60 -9.86 11.67
C LEU A 675 2.31 -10.41 11.06
N VAL A 676 2.41 -11.17 9.96
CA VAL A 676 1.25 -11.79 9.30
C VAL A 676 0.51 -12.71 10.27
N THR A 677 1.23 -13.58 10.98
CA THR A 677 0.64 -14.47 11.98
C THR A 677 -0.04 -13.70 13.10
N THR A 678 0.62 -12.71 13.69
CA THR A 678 0.05 -11.92 14.79
C THR A 678 -1.22 -11.17 14.36
N TYR A 679 -1.25 -10.56 13.18
CA TYR A 679 -2.44 -9.84 12.71
C TYR A 679 -3.60 -10.79 12.41
N VAL A 680 -3.35 -11.92 11.75
CA VAL A 680 -4.41 -12.89 11.43
C VAL A 680 -4.96 -13.55 12.69
N ASP A 681 -4.12 -13.84 13.69
CA ASP A 681 -4.57 -14.37 14.98
C ASP A 681 -5.42 -13.36 15.77
N ALA A 682 -5.06 -12.06 15.72
CA ALA A 682 -5.87 -10.99 16.30
C ALA A 682 -7.26 -10.95 15.64
N ILE A 683 -7.33 -10.93 14.31
CA ILE A 683 -8.59 -10.90 13.55
C ILE A 683 -9.45 -12.12 13.93
N ASN A 684 -8.85 -13.31 13.93
CA ASN A 684 -9.56 -14.55 14.24
C ASN A 684 -10.05 -14.66 15.69
N SER A 685 -9.44 -13.92 16.62
CA SER A 685 -9.87 -13.86 18.02
C SER A 685 -10.90 -12.75 18.27
N GLY A 686 -11.29 -12.00 17.24
CA GLY A 686 -12.18 -10.83 17.36
C GLY A 686 -11.49 -9.59 17.91
N ALA A 687 -10.16 -9.62 18.08
CA ALA A 687 -9.36 -8.48 18.45
C ALA A 687 -9.00 -7.64 17.21
N VAL A 688 -8.79 -6.34 17.41
CA VAL A 688 -8.33 -5.45 16.34
C VAL A 688 -6.80 -5.57 16.24
N PRO A 689 -6.23 -5.83 15.05
CA PRO A 689 -4.79 -5.78 14.79
C PRO A 689 -4.16 -4.53 15.42
N CYS A 690 -3.22 -4.77 16.34
CA CYS A 690 -2.54 -3.73 17.09
C CYS A 690 -1.05 -3.72 16.74
N LEU A 691 -0.54 -2.57 16.33
CA LEU A 691 0.88 -2.44 15.98
C LEU A 691 1.81 -2.63 17.17
N ASP A 692 1.54 -1.96 18.30
CA ASP A 692 2.42 -2.04 19.46
C ASP A 692 2.49 -3.48 19.99
N ASP A 693 1.36 -4.20 19.99
CA ASP A 693 1.30 -5.61 20.39
C ASP A 693 2.11 -6.48 19.42
N ALA A 694 2.00 -6.24 18.11
CA ALA A 694 2.77 -6.97 17.10
C ALA A 694 4.28 -6.71 17.20
N VAL A 695 4.70 -5.47 17.46
CA VAL A 695 6.10 -5.12 17.69
C VAL A 695 6.61 -5.77 18.99
N THR A 696 5.81 -5.79 20.04
CA THR A 696 6.17 -6.44 21.32
C THR A 696 6.31 -7.95 21.16
N ALA A 697 5.37 -8.61 20.46
CA ALA A 697 5.45 -10.05 20.17
C ALA A 697 6.71 -10.38 19.35
N LEU A 698 7.02 -9.56 18.34
CA LEU A 698 8.23 -9.70 17.55
C LEU A 698 9.49 -9.51 18.40
N ALA A 699 9.52 -8.49 19.28
CA ALA A 699 10.65 -8.23 20.16
C ALA A 699 10.90 -9.40 21.12
N GLN A 700 9.85 -9.99 21.70
CA GLN A 700 9.99 -11.16 22.57
C GLN A 700 10.62 -12.36 21.85
N HIS A 701 10.14 -12.66 20.64
CA HIS A 701 10.66 -13.78 19.86
C HIS A 701 12.11 -13.55 19.43
N GLU A 702 12.41 -12.38 18.86
CA GLU A 702 13.76 -12.09 18.36
C GLU A 702 14.79 -11.87 19.44
N ASN A 703 14.45 -11.17 20.53
CA ASN A 703 15.39 -10.96 21.61
C ASN A 703 15.74 -12.29 22.28
N SER A 704 14.80 -13.23 22.39
CA SER A 704 15.07 -14.59 22.87
C SER A 704 16.07 -15.32 21.96
N ALA A 705 15.85 -15.28 20.64
CA ALA A 705 16.77 -15.87 19.67
C ALA A 705 18.16 -15.17 19.67
N ALA A 706 18.19 -13.85 19.86
CA ALA A 706 19.41 -13.07 19.94
C ALA A 706 20.25 -13.44 21.18
N VAL A 707 19.61 -13.66 22.34
CA VAL A 707 20.28 -14.16 23.55
C VAL A 707 20.94 -15.50 23.28
N GLN A 708 20.20 -16.44 22.68
CA GLN A 708 20.75 -17.76 22.37
C GLN A 708 21.93 -17.67 21.40
N LYS A 709 21.77 -16.94 20.30
CA LYS A 709 22.81 -16.75 19.28
C LYS A 709 24.08 -16.12 19.87
N ALA A 710 23.93 -15.07 20.67
CA ALA A 710 25.05 -14.42 21.35
C ALA A 710 25.75 -15.35 22.34
N ALA A 711 24.99 -16.11 23.13
CA ALA A 711 25.55 -17.06 24.08
C ALA A 711 26.28 -18.23 23.40
N GLU A 712 25.77 -18.74 22.27
CA GLU A 712 26.43 -19.76 21.47
C GLU A 712 27.74 -19.23 20.89
N HIS A 713 27.72 -18.02 20.32
CA HIS A 713 28.91 -17.33 19.81
C HIS A 713 29.98 -17.18 20.90
N TYR A 714 29.61 -16.74 22.11
CA TYR A 714 30.51 -16.67 23.26
C TYR A 714 31.18 -18.03 23.57
N SER A 715 30.39 -19.11 23.63
CA SER A 715 30.91 -20.45 23.91
C SER A 715 31.88 -20.95 22.85
N GLU A 716 31.57 -20.68 21.58
CA GLU A 716 32.42 -21.06 20.46
C GLU A 716 33.75 -20.30 20.51
N GLN A 717 33.72 -18.98 20.68
CA GLN A 717 34.92 -18.15 20.74
C GLN A 717 35.81 -18.50 21.93
N MET A 718 35.22 -18.67 23.13
CA MET A 718 35.96 -19.11 24.32
C MET A 718 36.62 -20.48 24.11
N GLY A 719 35.91 -21.42 23.48
CA GLY A 719 36.44 -22.76 23.21
C GLY A 719 37.56 -22.79 22.16
N GLN A 720 37.54 -21.89 21.19
CA GLN A 720 38.57 -21.78 20.14
C GLN A 720 39.83 -21.06 20.63
N GLN A 721 39.66 -20.02 21.46
CA GLN A 721 40.76 -19.14 21.87
C GLN A 721 41.49 -19.64 23.14
N LEU A 722 40.81 -20.40 24.01
CA LEU A 722 41.42 -20.90 25.25
C LEU A 722 42.13 -22.25 25.06
N ARG A 723 43.34 -22.33 25.60
CA ARG A 723 44.05 -23.60 25.84
C ARG A 723 44.21 -23.79 27.34
N LEU A 724 43.58 -24.84 27.88
CA LEU A 724 43.62 -25.15 29.31
C LEU A 724 44.76 -26.15 29.64
N PRO A 725 45.43 -26.03 30.81
CA PRO A 725 45.35 -24.89 31.73
C PRO A 725 46.03 -23.63 31.14
N THR A 726 45.53 -22.46 31.54
CA THR A 726 46.15 -21.15 31.25
C THR A 726 47.37 -20.92 32.15
N ASP A 727 48.25 -19.97 31.80
CA ASP A 727 49.38 -19.62 32.67
C ASP A 727 48.92 -18.82 33.90
N THR A 728 47.90 -17.98 33.75
CA THR A 728 47.29 -17.18 34.82
C THR A 728 45.78 -17.09 34.68
N LEU A 729 45.08 -16.78 35.77
CA LEU A 729 43.65 -16.44 35.74
C LEU A 729 43.40 -15.22 34.84
N GLN A 730 44.32 -14.25 34.80
CA GLN A 730 44.20 -13.05 33.98
C GLN A 730 44.11 -13.36 32.48
N GLU A 731 44.87 -14.33 31.98
CA GLU A 731 44.80 -14.79 30.59
C GLU A 731 43.39 -15.26 30.23
N LEU A 732 42.77 -16.05 31.11
CA LEU A 732 41.38 -16.52 30.92
C LEU A 732 40.40 -15.35 30.94
N LEU A 733 40.55 -14.44 31.90
CA LEU A 733 39.67 -13.28 32.06
C LEU A 733 39.76 -12.31 30.88
N ASP A 734 40.94 -12.11 30.31
CA ASP A 734 41.12 -11.21 29.15
C ASP A 734 40.47 -11.79 27.88
N VAL A 735 40.57 -13.10 27.65
CA VAL A 735 39.84 -13.79 26.57
C VAL A 735 38.33 -13.73 26.81
N HIS A 736 37.88 -13.94 28.05
CA HIS A 736 36.48 -13.80 28.43
C HIS A 736 35.94 -12.40 28.11
N THR A 737 36.64 -11.34 28.49
CA THR A 737 36.21 -9.96 28.23
C THR A 737 36.10 -9.68 26.73
N ALA A 738 37.02 -10.21 25.91
CA ALA A 738 36.94 -10.09 24.45
C ALA A 738 35.73 -10.84 23.87
N CYS A 739 35.54 -12.10 24.27
CA CYS A 739 34.42 -12.93 23.80
C CYS A 739 33.06 -12.40 24.25
N GLU A 740 32.98 -11.86 25.47
CA GLU A 740 31.76 -11.22 25.97
C GLU A 740 31.43 -9.96 25.17
N LYS A 741 32.42 -9.11 24.90
CA LYS A 741 32.23 -7.91 24.07
C LYS A 741 31.68 -8.25 22.68
N GLU A 742 32.20 -9.30 22.06
CA GLU A 742 31.71 -9.81 20.77
C GLU A 742 30.29 -10.37 20.87
N ALA A 743 30.00 -11.17 21.91
CA ALA A 743 28.68 -11.72 22.14
C ALA A 743 27.63 -10.64 22.40
N THR A 744 27.94 -9.63 23.21
CA THR A 744 27.05 -8.48 23.44
C THR A 744 26.87 -7.70 22.14
N ALA A 745 27.90 -7.52 21.31
CA ALA A 745 27.75 -6.89 20.00
C ALA A 745 26.78 -7.69 19.08
N VAL A 746 26.91 -9.02 19.04
CA VAL A 746 25.98 -9.90 18.31
C VAL A 746 24.55 -9.73 18.83
N PHE A 747 24.35 -9.67 20.15
CA PHE A 747 23.04 -9.41 20.74
C PHE A 747 22.51 -8.02 20.37
N MET A 748 23.34 -6.97 20.46
CA MET A 748 22.94 -5.60 20.12
C MET A 748 22.50 -5.48 18.66
N GLU A 749 23.14 -6.22 17.75
CA GLU A 749 22.77 -6.23 16.32
C GLU A 749 21.42 -6.92 16.07
N HIS A 750 21.10 -7.98 16.81
CA HIS A 750 19.94 -8.84 16.54
C HIS A 750 18.75 -8.60 17.47
N SER A 751 18.91 -7.82 18.54
CA SER A 751 17.83 -7.46 19.46
C SER A 751 17.21 -6.10 19.09
N PHE A 752 15.99 -5.84 19.54
CA PHE A 752 15.35 -4.52 19.50
C PHE A 752 14.25 -4.45 20.56
N LYS A 753 13.87 -3.24 21.01
CA LYS A 753 12.82 -3.02 22.01
C LYS A 753 12.94 -3.95 23.23
N ASP A 754 14.15 -4.06 23.79
CA ASP A 754 14.40 -4.83 25.02
C ASP A 754 13.93 -4.03 26.25
N GLU A 755 12.61 -4.08 26.50
CA GLU A 755 11.98 -3.38 27.61
C GLU A 755 12.61 -3.77 28.95
N ASN A 756 13.05 -2.76 29.71
CA ASN A 756 13.77 -2.93 30.99
C ASN A 756 15.06 -3.76 30.90
N GLN A 757 15.59 -3.92 29.68
CA GLN A 757 16.82 -4.66 29.38
C GLN A 757 16.77 -6.10 29.90
N GLN A 758 15.58 -6.71 29.88
CA GLN A 758 15.35 -8.04 30.44
C GLN A 758 16.11 -9.13 29.68
N PHE A 759 16.25 -9.02 28.36
CA PHE A 759 16.95 -10.00 27.54
C PHE A 759 18.46 -9.80 27.62
N GLN A 760 18.92 -8.55 27.67
CA GLN A 760 20.33 -8.26 27.93
C GLN A 760 20.76 -8.81 29.30
N LYS A 761 19.94 -8.67 30.35
CA LYS A 761 20.21 -9.28 31.67
C LYS A 761 20.34 -10.80 31.58
N LYS A 762 19.38 -11.47 30.91
CA LYS A 762 19.43 -12.93 30.68
C LYS A 762 20.68 -13.37 29.93
N LEU A 763 21.15 -12.58 28.96
CA LEU A 763 22.41 -12.87 28.26
C LEU A 763 23.61 -12.81 29.21
N LEU A 764 23.70 -11.76 30.02
CA LEU A 764 24.81 -11.60 30.97
C LEU A 764 24.81 -12.69 32.04
N GLU A 765 23.65 -13.07 32.57
CA GLU A 765 23.50 -14.21 33.48
C GLU A 765 24.01 -15.51 32.83
N LEU A 766 23.63 -15.78 31.58
CA LEU A 766 24.06 -16.98 30.86
C LEU A 766 25.56 -16.97 30.52
N ILE A 767 26.13 -15.80 30.21
CA ILE A 767 27.58 -15.64 30.00
C ILE A 767 28.33 -15.87 31.31
N ASP A 768 27.84 -15.34 32.44
CA ASP A 768 28.45 -15.53 33.76
C ASP A 768 28.44 -17.00 34.21
N GLU A 769 27.34 -17.71 33.99
CA GLU A 769 27.27 -19.16 34.18
C GLU A 769 28.30 -19.91 33.34
N LYS A 770 28.45 -19.53 32.06
CA LYS A 770 29.43 -20.14 31.16
C LYS A 770 30.87 -19.81 31.55
N LYS A 771 31.15 -18.56 31.95
CA LYS A 771 32.45 -18.13 32.50
C LYS A 771 32.83 -18.98 33.71
N SER A 772 31.91 -19.16 34.65
CA SER A 772 32.11 -20.00 35.84
C SER A 772 32.48 -21.45 35.48
N LYS A 773 31.83 -22.01 34.45
CA LYS A 773 32.19 -23.34 33.92
C LYS A 773 33.59 -23.39 33.32
N PHE A 774 34.03 -22.35 32.61
CA PHE A 774 35.39 -22.28 32.07
C PHE A 774 36.45 -22.14 33.16
N ILE A 775 36.18 -21.36 34.21
CA ILE A 775 37.07 -21.25 35.38
C ILE A 775 37.21 -22.61 36.07
N SER A 776 36.11 -23.31 36.38
CA SER A 776 36.16 -24.65 36.98
C SER A 776 36.98 -25.64 36.15
N LYS A 777 36.80 -25.65 34.82
CA LYS A 777 37.58 -26.51 33.93
C LYS A 777 39.07 -26.15 33.91
N ASN A 778 39.40 -24.86 34.01
CA ASN A 778 40.79 -24.41 34.09
C ASN A 778 41.44 -24.86 35.41
N GLU A 779 40.72 -24.70 36.52
CA GLU A 779 41.15 -25.15 37.85
C GLU A 779 41.40 -26.66 37.86
N GLU A 780 40.46 -27.46 37.33
CA GLU A 780 40.59 -28.92 37.21
C GLU A 780 41.79 -29.33 36.35
N ALA A 781 41.95 -28.70 35.18
CA ALA A 781 43.08 -28.98 34.28
C ALA A 781 44.42 -28.59 34.90
N SER A 782 44.46 -27.47 35.64
CA SER A 782 45.64 -26.99 36.36
C SER A 782 46.01 -27.93 37.50
N ASP A 783 45.03 -28.36 38.30
CA ASP A 783 45.23 -29.29 39.40
C ASP A 783 45.81 -30.62 38.89
N GLN A 784 45.16 -31.21 37.88
CA GLN A 784 45.57 -32.47 37.30
C GLN A 784 46.99 -32.39 36.72
N TYR A 785 47.27 -31.38 35.89
CA TYR A 785 48.59 -31.21 35.27
C TYR A 785 49.69 -30.97 36.32
N CYS A 786 49.42 -30.14 37.32
CA CYS A 786 50.35 -29.92 38.43
C CYS A 786 50.63 -31.19 39.22
N GLN A 787 49.60 -31.99 39.50
CA GLN A 787 49.74 -33.22 40.26
C GLN A 787 50.54 -34.28 39.48
N GLU A 788 50.30 -34.40 38.18
CA GLU A 788 51.04 -35.30 37.28
C GLU A 788 52.53 -34.93 37.21
N GLU A 789 52.84 -33.65 36.99
CA GLU A 789 54.22 -33.16 36.92
C GLU A 789 54.94 -33.27 38.27
N LEU A 790 54.26 -32.96 39.37
CA LEU A 790 54.84 -33.10 40.70
C LEU A 790 55.12 -34.56 41.05
N ASN A 791 54.19 -35.48 40.74
CA ASN A 791 54.41 -36.92 40.89
C ASN A 791 55.61 -37.40 40.04
N ARG A 792 55.75 -36.90 38.82
CA ARG A 792 56.88 -37.22 37.93
C ARG A 792 58.22 -36.76 38.52
N LEU A 793 58.28 -35.52 39.01
CA LEU A 793 59.48 -34.93 39.59
C LEU A 793 59.85 -35.57 40.95
N SER A 794 58.87 -35.92 41.77
CA SER A 794 59.09 -36.48 43.11
C SER A 794 59.25 -38.00 43.14
N LYS A 795 58.95 -38.73 42.05
CA LYS A 795 58.93 -40.20 42.01
C LYS A 795 60.21 -40.83 42.57
N ALA A 796 61.36 -40.48 41.99
CA ALA A 796 62.65 -41.05 42.39
C ALA A 796 63.03 -40.64 43.82
N PHE A 797 62.59 -39.47 44.28
CA PHE A 797 62.81 -39.02 45.65
C PHE A 797 61.99 -39.82 46.65
N ILE A 798 60.69 -40.01 46.40
CA ILE A 798 59.78 -40.76 47.27
C ILE A 798 60.21 -42.23 47.38
N GLU A 799 60.57 -42.86 46.25
CA GLU A 799 61.03 -44.26 46.22
C GLU A 799 62.34 -44.49 47.01
N ASN A 800 63.12 -43.43 47.26
CA ASN A 800 64.42 -43.50 47.93
C ASN A 800 64.44 -42.85 49.33
N ILE A 801 63.29 -42.59 49.95
CA ILE A 801 63.17 -41.91 51.25
C ILE A 801 64.01 -42.59 52.35
N SER A 802 64.07 -43.93 52.36
CA SER A 802 64.82 -44.68 53.38
C SER A 802 66.32 -44.38 53.38
N LYS A 803 66.90 -43.93 52.26
CA LYS A 803 68.33 -43.61 52.13
C LYS A 803 68.75 -42.35 52.89
N PHE A 804 67.79 -41.56 53.38
CA PHE A 804 68.06 -40.35 54.17
C PHE A 804 68.12 -40.60 55.69
N PHE A 805 67.86 -41.83 56.16
CA PHE A 805 67.99 -42.20 57.58
C PHE A 805 69.44 -42.56 57.94
N VAL A 806 70.34 -41.63 57.71
CA VAL A 806 71.79 -41.75 57.97
C VAL A 806 72.32 -40.46 58.61
N PRO A 807 73.49 -40.47 59.29
CA PRO A 807 74.08 -39.24 59.82
C PRO A 807 74.31 -38.19 58.71
N GLY A 808 73.76 -36.99 58.88
CA GLY A 808 73.75 -35.90 57.89
C GLY A 808 72.66 -36.00 56.82
N GLY A 809 71.77 -36.99 56.92
CA GLY A 809 70.72 -37.28 55.96
C GLY A 809 69.63 -36.21 55.87
N HIS A 810 69.34 -35.47 56.95
CA HIS A 810 68.38 -34.36 56.91
C HIS A 810 68.84 -33.25 55.95
N ARG A 811 70.14 -32.94 55.91
CA ARG A 811 70.70 -31.95 54.97
C ARG A 811 70.54 -32.40 53.51
N LEU A 812 70.78 -33.67 53.22
CA LEU A 812 70.62 -34.25 51.89
C LEU A 812 69.16 -34.27 51.45
N TYR A 813 68.25 -34.61 52.37
CA TYR A 813 66.81 -34.54 52.16
C TYR A 813 66.37 -33.12 51.76
N MET A 814 66.82 -32.12 52.51
CA MET A 814 66.49 -30.71 52.24
C MET A 814 67.04 -30.22 50.89
N GLN A 815 68.24 -30.65 50.49
CA GLN A 815 68.79 -30.34 49.18
C GLN A 815 67.96 -30.95 48.04
N MET A 816 67.52 -32.20 48.20
CA MET A 816 66.72 -32.88 47.18
C MET A 816 65.29 -32.32 47.11
N ARG A 817 64.66 -32.03 48.25
CA ARG A 817 63.35 -31.36 48.30
C ARG A 817 63.40 -29.99 47.63
N LYS A 818 64.47 -29.21 47.89
CA LYS A 818 64.69 -27.92 47.23
C LYS A 818 64.88 -28.07 45.72
N LYS A 819 65.60 -29.10 45.27
CA LYS A 819 65.74 -29.38 43.84
C LYS A 819 64.39 -29.67 43.17
N ILE A 820 63.51 -30.45 43.83
CA ILE A 820 62.15 -30.71 43.32
C ILE A 820 61.33 -29.41 43.28
N GLU A 821 61.46 -28.55 44.29
CA GLU A 821 60.84 -27.22 44.29
C GLU A 821 61.32 -26.37 43.10
N ASP A 822 62.63 -26.27 42.89
CA ASP A 822 63.22 -25.51 41.79
C ASP A 822 62.79 -26.07 40.42
N ASP A 823 62.81 -27.39 40.25
CA ASP A 823 62.40 -28.08 39.01
C ASP A 823 60.88 -27.91 38.76
N TYR A 824 60.05 -27.99 39.81
CA TYR A 824 58.60 -27.79 39.71
C TYR A 824 58.26 -26.37 39.28
N TRP A 825 58.93 -25.36 39.84
CA TRP A 825 58.69 -23.97 39.47
C TRP A 825 59.13 -23.64 38.04
N GLN A 826 60.07 -24.40 37.45
CA GLN A 826 60.46 -24.29 36.04
C GLN A 826 59.46 -24.89 35.05
N VAL A 827 58.52 -25.73 35.48
CA VAL A 827 57.49 -26.32 34.60
C VAL A 827 56.58 -25.20 34.03
N PRO A 828 56.43 -25.04 32.72
CA PRO A 828 55.54 -24.03 32.14
C PRO A 828 54.07 -24.44 32.27
N ARG A 829 53.14 -23.46 32.23
CA ARG A 829 51.69 -23.67 32.13
C ARG A 829 51.07 -24.53 33.24
N LYS A 830 51.54 -24.35 34.46
CA LYS A 830 50.98 -25.04 35.63
C LYS A 830 49.56 -24.55 35.97
N GLY A 831 49.24 -23.30 35.66
CA GLY A 831 47.96 -22.68 35.97
C GLY A 831 47.78 -22.31 37.44
N GLU A 832 46.57 -21.90 37.78
CA GLU A 832 46.24 -21.24 39.06
C GLU A 832 46.39 -22.15 40.30
N LYS A 833 46.25 -23.48 40.13
CA LYS A 833 46.39 -24.45 41.24
C LYS A 833 47.83 -24.82 41.59
N ALA A 834 48.84 -24.28 40.89
CA ALA A 834 50.25 -24.62 41.09
C ALA A 834 50.71 -24.52 42.56
N SER A 835 50.47 -23.36 43.19
CA SER A 835 50.84 -23.13 44.59
C SER A 835 50.09 -24.03 45.55
N GLU A 836 48.80 -24.29 45.28
CA GLU A 836 47.96 -25.11 46.14
C GLU A 836 48.37 -26.58 46.11
N VAL A 837 48.58 -27.14 44.91
CA VAL A 837 49.05 -28.52 44.72
C VAL A 837 50.43 -28.72 45.35
N PHE A 838 51.35 -27.77 45.15
CA PHE A 838 52.67 -27.84 45.78
C PHE A 838 52.59 -27.76 47.31
N GLN A 839 51.70 -26.93 47.85
CA GLN A 839 51.47 -26.88 49.31
C GLN A 839 50.90 -28.20 49.85
N ARG A 840 49.98 -28.85 49.13
CA ARG A 840 49.49 -30.19 49.49
C ARG A 840 50.62 -31.21 49.54
N PHE A 841 51.54 -31.15 48.58
CA PHE A 841 52.74 -32.00 48.58
C PHE A 841 53.64 -31.71 49.78
N LEU A 842 53.98 -30.45 50.07
CA LEU A 842 54.78 -30.11 51.25
C LEU A 842 54.14 -30.60 52.56
N LYS A 843 52.81 -30.44 52.70
CA LYS A 843 52.06 -30.96 53.85
C LYS A 843 52.14 -32.49 53.96
N SER A 844 52.11 -33.22 52.84
CA SER A 844 52.26 -34.68 52.86
C SER A 844 53.68 -35.14 53.24
N GLN A 845 54.69 -34.31 52.97
CA GLN A 845 56.10 -34.58 53.30
C GLN A 845 56.49 -34.21 54.74
N ALA A 846 55.73 -33.34 55.42
CA ALA A 846 56.10 -32.79 56.73
C ALA A 846 56.39 -33.86 57.81
N THR A 847 55.57 -34.93 57.87
CA THR A 847 55.78 -36.04 58.82
C THR A 847 57.06 -36.82 58.54
N ILE A 848 57.40 -36.97 57.27
CA ILE A 848 58.60 -37.70 56.81
C ILE A 848 59.85 -36.87 57.13
N GLU A 849 59.80 -35.57 56.84
CA GLU A 849 60.86 -34.62 57.18
C GLU A 849 61.15 -34.60 58.69
N SER A 850 60.12 -34.50 59.53
CA SER A 850 60.25 -34.57 60.98
C SER A 850 60.87 -35.90 61.45
N SER A 851 60.46 -37.02 60.87
CA SER A 851 61.03 -38.34 61.21
C SER A 851 62.51 -38.46 60.84
N ILE A 852 62.92 -37.92 59.68
CA ILE A 852 64.33 -37.89 59.25
C ILE A 852 65.15 -36.97 60.14
N LEU A 853 64.63 -35.79 60.49
CA LEU A 853 65.29 -34.82 61.38
C LEU A 853 65.55 -35.41 62.76
N GLN A 854 64.58 -36.13 63.33
CA GLN A 854 64.71 -36.78 64.63
C GLN A 854 65.73 -37.94 64.61
N ALA A 855 65.75 -38.72 63.52
CA ALA A 855 66.67 -39.85 63.34
C ALA A 855 68.13 -39.45 63.02
N ASP A 856 68.39 -38.21 62.59
CA ASP A 856 69.74 -37.75 62.23
C ASP A 856 70.61 -37.55 63.48
N THR A 857 71.61 -38.42 63.65
CA THR A 857 72.54 -38.38 64.80
C THR A 857 73.71 -37.41 64.62
N ALA A 858 73.85 -36.79 63.44
CA ALA A 858 74.87 -35.77 63.18
C ALA A 858 74.47 -34.36 63.67
N LEU A 859 73.21 -34.19 64.11
CA LEU A 859 72.66 -32.93 64.61
C LEU A 859 72.45 -32.99 66.12
N THR A 860 72.82 -31.93 66.83
CA THR A 860 72.51 -31.75 68.25
C THR A 860 71.02 -31.40 68.45
N ASP A 861 70.48 -31.65 69.65
CA ASP A 861 69.09 -31.31 69.98
C ASP A 861 68.78 -29.82 69.75
N LYS A 862 69.76 -28.94 69.97
CA LYS A 862 69.67 -27.51 69.69
C LYS A 862 69.56 -27.21 68.19
N GLU A 863 70.32 -27.92 67.35
CA GLU A 863 70.26 -27.77 65.89
C GLU A 863 68.96 -28.33 65.30
N LYS A 864 68.42 -29.42 65.88
CA LYS A 864 67.11 -29.97 65.52
C LYS A 864 65.98 -28.99 65.83
N ALA A 865 65.97 -28.38 67.03
CA ALA A 865 64.98 -27.36 67.40
C ALA A 865 65.02 -26.13 66.47
N ILE A 866 66.22 -25.67 66.09
CA ILE A 866 66.38 -24.56 65.13
C ILE A 866 65.85 -24.94 63.74
N ALA A 867 66.03 -26.20 63.31
CA ALA A 867 65.50 -26.68 62.04
C ALA A 867 63.97 -26.76 62.03
N GLU A 868 63.35 -27.23 63.13
CA GLU A 868 61.89 -27.27 63.29
C GLU A 868 61.27 -25.85 63.28
N GLU A 869 61.88 -24.90 64.00
CA GLU A 869 61.44 -23.49 64.00
C GLU A 869 61.52 -22.88 62.60
N ARG A 870 62.61 -23.16 61.86
CA ARG A 870 62.75 -22.70 60.46
C ARG A 870 61.71 -23.31 59.54
N ALA A 871 61.40 -24.61 59.69
CA ALA A 871 60.38 -25.28 58.89
C ALA A 871 58.97 -24.73 59.18
N GLN A 872 58.64 -24.44 60.45
CA GLN A 872 57.39 -23.78 60.83
C GLN A 872 57.27 -22.39 60.24
N LYS A 873 58.35 -21.60 60.28
CA LYS A 873 58.39 -20.27 59.67
C LYS A 873 58.21 -20.32 58.15
N GLU A 874 58.91 -21.23 57.48
CA GLU A 874 58.78 -21.45 56.02
C GLU A 874 57.35 -21.86 55.64
N ALA A 875 56.71 -22.75 56.42
CA ALA A 875 55.33 -23.16 56.19
C ALA A 875 54.34 -22.00 56.35
N ALA A 876 54.51 -21.16 57.38
CA ALA A 876 53.68 -19.97 57.60
C ALA A 876 53.86 -18.92 56.49
N GLU A 877 55.10 -18.70 56.03
CA GLU A 877 55.39 -17.80 54.90
C GLU A 877 54.73 -18.29 53.61
N LYS A 878 54.78 -19.59 53.32
CA LYS A 878 54.13 -20.21 52.14
C LYS A 878 52.61 -20.15 52.22
N GLU A 879 52.02 -20.34 53.41
CA GLU A 879 50.57 -20.20 53.62
C GLU A 879 50.10 -18.74 53.45
N GLN A 880 50.87 -17.78 53.97
CA GLN A 880 50.61 -16.36 53.77
C GLN A 880 50.72 -15.97 52.28
N ALA A 881 51.68 -16.53 51.55
CA ALA A 881 51.83 -16.30 50.11
C ALA A 881 50.63 -16.84 49.31
N LEU A 882 50.12 -18.03 49.65
CA LEU A 882 48.91 -18.57 49.02
C LEU A 882 47.68 -17.71 49.30
N LEU A 883 47.53 -17.20 50.52
CA LEU A 883 46.42 -16.30 50.85
C LEU A 883 46.48 -14.99 50.04
N ARG A 884 47.68 -14.42 49.90
CA ARG A 884 47.89 -13.23 49.03
C ARG A 884 47.57 -13.53 47.57
N GLN A 885 47.89 -14.72 47.08
CA GLN A 885 47.54 -15.13 45.72
C GLN A 885 46.01 -15.22 45.55
N LYS A 886 45.29 -15.86 46.46
CA LYS A 886 43.81 -15.94 46.43
C LYS A 886 43.15 -14.56 46.49
N GLN A 887 43.69 -13.65 47.29
CA GLN A 887 43.22 -12.25 47.33
C GLN A 887 43.44 -11.54 45.99
N LYS A 888 44.59 -11.76 45.33
CA LYS A 888 44.88 -11.22 44.01
C LYS A 888 43.92 -11.76 42.94
N GLU A 889 43.62 -13.06 42.98
CA GLU A 889 42.68 -13.70 42.05
C GLU A 889 41.25 -13.16 42.22
N GLN A 890 40.79 -12.99 43.47
CA GLN A 890 39.50 -12.36 43.77
C GLN A 890 39.44 -10.91 43.26
N GLN A 891 40.51 -10.13 43.46
CA GLN A 891 40.62 -8.76 42.95
C GLN A 891 40.56 -8.73 41.42
N GLN A 892 41.28 -9.62 40.74
CA GLN A 892 41.27 -9.73 39.27
C GLN A 892 39.88 -10.06 38.72
N LEU A 893 39.14 -10.97 39.39
CA LEU A 893 37.77 -11.30 39.01
C LEU A 893 36.84 -10.10 39.13
N MET A 894 36.97 -9.32 40.22
CA MET A 894 36.19 -8.11 40.46
C MET A 894 36.49 -7.04 39.39
N GLU A 895 37.76 -6.78 39.11
CA GLU A 895 38.18 -5.81 38.07
C GLU A 895 37.74 -6.23 36.67
N ALA A 896 37.78 -7.52 36.34
CA ALA A 896 37.26 -8.03 35.08
C ALA A 896 35.74 -7.83 34.96
N GLN A 897 35.00 -8.06 36.05
CA GLN A 897 33.56 -7.86 36.09
C GLN A 897 33.18 -6.37 35.96
N GLU A 898 33.91 -5.46 36.61
CA GLU A 898 33.71 -4.01 36.43
C GLU A 898 33.99 -3.55 34.98
N ARG A 899 35.06 -4.05 34.36
CA ARG A 899 35.38 -3.77 32.94
C ARG A 899 34.26 -4.26 32.02
N SER A 900 33.78 -5.47 32.24
CA SER A 900 32.64 -6.07 31.52
C SER A 900 31.38 -5.20 31.63
N HIS A 901 30.97 -4.84 32.85
CA HIS A 901 29.77 -4.01 33.07
C HIS A 901 29.87 -2.66 32.38
N LYS A 902 31.05 -2.03 32.40
CA LYS A 902 31.31 -0.75 31.73
C LYS A 902 31.19 -0.86 30.21
N GLU A 903 31.76 -1.90 29.61
CA GLU A 903 31.66 -2.13 28.16
C GLU A 903 30.20 -2.39 27.74
N ASN A 904 29.48 -3.21 28.50
CA ASN A 904 28.06 -3.51 28.27
C ASN A 904 27.18 -2.24 28.32
N LEU A 905 27.47 -1.33 29.26
CA LEU A 905 26.80 -0.02 29.35
C LEU A 905 27.11 0.88 28.14
N GLU A 906 28.36 0.87 27.65
CA GLU A 906 28.75 1.70 26.50
C GLU A 906 28.12 1.18 25.20
N GLN A 907 28.10 -0.13 24.97
CA GLN A 907 27.42 -0.73 23.82
C GLN A 907 25.90 -0.46 23.84
N LEU A 908 25.27 -0.56 25.02
CA LEU A 908 23.86 -0.21 25.20
C LEU A 908 23.62 1.29 24.91
N ARG A 909 24.49 2.16 25.40
CA ARG A 909 24.43 3.61 25.14
C ARG A 909 24.49 3.91 23.64
N MET A 910 25.46 3.33 22.93
CA MET A 910 25.61 3.52 21.49
C MET A 910 24.34 3.11 20.73
N LYS A 911 23.77 1.96 21.08
CA LYS A 911 22.53 1.46 20.48
C LYS A 911 21.34 2.40 20.71
N LEU A 912 21.10 2.81 21.96
CA LEU A 912 19.99 3.70 22.30
C LEU A 912 20.08 5.07 21.62
N VAL A 913 21.30 5.61 21.45
CA VAL A 913 21.51 6.85 20.70
C VAL A 913 21.15 6.67 19.22
N GLN A 914 21.64 5.60 18.59
CA GLN A 914 21.37 5.33 17.18
C GLN A 914 19.87 5.15 16.89
N GLU A 915 19.16 4.39 17.71
CA GLU A 915 17.71 4.16 17.59
C GLU A 915 16.93 5.48 17.76
N ARG A 916 17.33 6.32 18.72
CA ARG A 916 16.68 7.61 18.98
C ARG A 916 16.91 8.62 17.88
N ASP A 917 18.13 8.71 17.35
CA ASP A 917 18.46 9.61 16.23
C ASP A 917 17.67 9.23 14.98
N GLN A 918 17.46 7.94 14.75
CA GLN A 918 16.63 7.46 13.64
C GLN A 918 15.16 7.87 13.83
N LEU A 919 14.62 7.69 15.04
CA LEU A 919 13.24 8.10 15.35
C LEU A 919 13.02 9.61 15.17
N ILE A 920 13.99 10.44 15.56
CA ILE A 920 13.92 11.91 15.35
C ILE A 920 13.87 12.23 13.86
N ARG A 921 14.76 11.64 13.05
CA ARG A 921 14.78 11.86 11.59
C ARG A 921 13.45 11.49 10.92
N ASP A 922 12.83 10.41 11.36
CA ASP A 922 11.57 9.94 10.80
C ASP A 922 10.40 10.87 11.19
N GLN A 923 10.38 11.38 12.42
CA GLN A 923 9.40 12.38 12.85
C GLN A 923 9.59 13.75 12.16
N GLU A 924 10.83 14.18 11.89
CA GLU A 924 11.11 15.43 11.17
C GLU A 924 10.56 15.40 9.74
N LYS A 925 10.77 14.29 9.01
CA LYS A 925 10.22 14.12 7.65
C LYS A 925 8.69 14.13 7.64
N MET A 926 8.07 13.53 8.65
CA MET A 926 6.61 13.58 8.80
C MET A 926 6.12 15.01 9.02
N LEU A 927 6.77 15.75 9.92
CA LEU A 927 6.41 17.13 10.23
C LEU A 927 6.50 18.02 8.97
N GLU A 928 7.56 17.88 8.19
CA GLU A 928 7.73 18.60 6.93
C GLU A 928 6.57 18.37 5.96
N LYS A 929 6.12 17.12 5.83
CA LYS A 929 5.04 16.77 4.91
C LYS A 929 3.67 17.26 5.41
N GLN A 930 3.38 17.15 6.71
CA GLN A 930 2.15 17.70 7.28
C GLN A 930 2.07 19.23 7.16
N LEU A 931 3.21 19.94 7.25
CA LEU A 931 3.27 21.39 7.00
C LEU A 931 2.91 21.75 5.56
N GLN A 932 3.31 20.93 4.57
CA GLN A 932 2.91 21.13 3.18
C GLN A 932 1.40 20.96 2.99
N ASP A 933 0.81 19.93 3.60
CA ASP A 933 -0.63 19.66 3.52
C ASP A 933 -1.44 20.77 4.22
N GLN A 934 -0.96 21.31 5.34
CA GLN A 934 -1.55 22.47 6.00
C GLN A 934 -1.57 23.70 5.08
N LYS A 935 -0.45 23.96 4.39
CA LYS A 935 -0.35 25.08 3.45
C LYS A 935 -1.34 24.93 2.30
N ALA A 936 -1.51 23.73 1.74
CA ALA A 936 -2.49 23.45 0.71
C ALA A 936 -3.93 23.72 1.20
N LEU A 937 -4.29 23.29 2.42
CA LEU A 937 -5.62 23.58 2.99
C LEU A 937 -5.90 25.09 3.12
N LEU A 938 -4.89 25.90 3.46
CA LEU A 938 -5.02 27.36 3.52
C LEU A 938 -5.23 27.97 2.13
N GLU A 939 -4.47 27.52 1.13
CA GLU A 939 -4.61 27.95 -0.26
C GLU A 939 -5.97 27.54 -0.86
N GLU A 940 -6.52 26.41 -0.43
CA GLU A 940 -7.86 25.92 -0.78
C GLU A 940 -9.01 26.63 -0.03
N GLY A 941 -8.71 27.48 0.97
CA GLY A 941 -9.71 28.25 1.73
C GLY A 941 -10.27 27.57 2.99
N PHE A 942 -9.76 26.40 3.38
CA PHE A 942 -10.22 25.62 4.55
C PHE A 942 -9.51 26.06 5.85
N LYS A 943 -9.71 27.31 6.26
CA LYS A 943 -9.05 27.89 7.45
C LYS A 943 -9.28 27.08 8.73
N LYS A 944 -10.53 26.68 9.01
CA LYS A 944 -10.88 25.91 10.21
C LYS A 944 -10.14 24.57 10.31
N LYS A 945 -10.05 23.82 9.20
CA LYS A 945 -9.32 22.54 9.15
C LYS A 945 -7.80 22.74 9.25
N SER A 946 -7.28 23.82 8.65
CA SER A 946 -5.88 24.21 8.84
C SER A 946 -5.57 24.58 10.29
N GLU A 947 -6.50 25.22 11.00
CA GLU A 947 -6.40 25.55 12.43
C GLU A 947 -6.45 24.28 13.29
N GLU A 948 -7.35 23.34 13.00
CA GLU A 948 -7.39 22.03 13.66
C GLU A 948 -6.05 21.28 13.50
N MET A 949 -5.51 21.23 12.27
CA MET A 949 -4.20 20.64 12.00
C MET A 949 -3.04 21.40 12.68
N SER A 950 -3.20 22.71 12.94
CA SER A 950 -2.16 23.50 13.62
C SER A 950 -1.90 23.03 15.05
N GLY A 951 -2.95 22.63 15.77
CA GLY A 951 -2.81 22.09 17.12
C GLY A 951 -2.01 20.79 17.14
N GLU A 952 -2.26 19.91 16.17
CA GLU A 952 -1.54 18.65 15.99
C GLU A 952 -0.07 18.88 15.62
N LEU A 953 0.20 19.83 14.73
CA LEU A 953 1.55 20.22 14.32
C LEU A 953 2.35 20.83 15.48
N GLU A 954 1.73 21.69 16.30
CA GLU A 954 2.39 22.25 17.49
C GLU A 954 2.69 21.16 18.53
N GLN A 955 1.79 20.19 18.71
CA GLN A 955 2.05 19.02 19.55
C GLN A 955 3.22 18.19 19.01
N LEU A 956 3.28 17.92 17.70
CA LEU A 956 4.37 17.18 17.06
C LEU A 956 5.71 17.93 17.19
N LYS A 957 5.71 19.25 16.99
CA LYS A 957 6.89 20.10 17.21
C LYS A 957 7.35 20.09 18.66
N SER A 958 6.43 20.18 19.62
CA SER A 958 6.74 20.10 21.04
C SER A 958 7.36 18.74 21.38
N ASN A 959 6.76 17.64 20.93
CA ASN A 959 7.29 16.30 21.14
C ASN A 959 8.70 16.14 20.54
N LEU A 960 8.94 16.64 19.32
CA LEU A 960 10.26 16.64 18.68
C LEU A 960 11.28 17.47 19.47
N LYS A 961 10.87 18.63 19.98
CA LYS A 961 11.71 19.49 20.82
C LYS A 961 12.05 18.80 22.14
N ASP A 962 11.06 18.25 22.82
CA ASP A 962 11.25 17.48 24.06
C ASP A 962 12.15 16.26 23.82
N MET A 963 12.01 15.58 22.68
CA MET A 963 12.85 14.44 22.33
C MET A 963 14.31 14.83 22.12
N LYS A 964 14.58 16.02 21.54
CA LYS A 964 15.92 16.56 21.36
C LYS A 964 16.51 17.07 22.68
N GLU A 965 15.74 17.80 23.48
CA GLU A 965 16.20 18.45 24.72
C GLU A 965 16.33 17.47 25.89
N ASN A 966 15.40 16.52 26.07
CA ASN A 966 15.44 15.51 27.14
C ASN A 966 16.17 14.22 26.74
N SER A 967 16.87 14.22 25.60
CA SER A 967 17.60 13.06 25.08
C SER A 967 18.63 12.51 26.08
N GLY A 968 19.38 13.39 26.73
CA GLY A 968 20.39 13.00 27.72
C GLY A 968 19.81 12.38 28.99
N SER A 969 18.73 12.95 29.55
CA SER A 969 18.22 12.55 30.86
C SER A 969 17.50 11.19 30.85
N ILE A 970 16.72 10.89 29.81
CA ILE A 970 16.02 9.60 29.67
C ILE A 970 17.03 8.47 29.45
N LEU A 971 18.03 8.72 28.60
CA LEU A 971 19.07 7.76 28.30
C LEU A 971 19.93 7.47 29.54
N GLU A 972 20.27 8.50 30.31
CA GLU A 972 20.93 8.33 31.61
C GLU A 972 20.10 7.54 32.62
N ASN A 973 18.77 7.72 32.66
CA ASN A 973 17.92 6.98 33.59
C ASN A 973 17.85 5.49 33.25
N ILE A 974 17.71 5.13 31.97
CA ILE A 974 17.76 3.73 31.51
C ILE A 974 19.11 3.09 31.85
N LEU A 975 20.21 3.79 31.56
CA LEU A 975 21.55 3.32 31.91
C LEU A 975 21.75 3.19 33.42
N LYS A 976 21.22 4.10 34.24
CA LYS A 976 21.29 4.04 35.71
C LYS A 976 20.52 2.84 36.26
N GLU A 977 19.31 2.58 35.79
CA GLU A 977 18.51 1.43 36.21
C GLU A 977 19.16 0.11 35.79
N PHE A 978 19.71 0.04 34.58
CA PHE A 978 20.48 -1.12 34.13
C PHE A 978 21.75 -1.33 34.96
N ALA A 979 22.52 -0.27 35.21
CA ALA A 979 23.73 -0.30 36.04
C ALA A 979 23.45 -0.78 37.47
N LYS A 980 22.36 -0.33 38.10
CA LYS A 980 21.94 -0.82 39.43
C LYS A 980 21.67 -2.32 39.42
N ALA A 981 21.02 -2.83 38.38
CA ALA A 981 20.67 -4.24 38.28
C ALA A 981 21.90 -5.14 38.14
N ILE A 982 22.88 -4.74 37.31
CA ILE A 982 24.08 -5.55 37.06
C ILE A 982 25.16 -5.36 38.14
N CYS A 983 25.30 -4.17 38.73
CA CYS A 983 26.31 -3.87 39.76
C CYS A 983 25.82 -4.12 41.20
N GLY A 984 24.50 -4.26 41.44
CA GLY A 984 23.92 -4.46 42.77
C GLY A 984 24.53 -5.64 43.58
N PRO A 985 24.75 -6.82 42.97
CA PRO A 985 25.42 -7.95 43.64
C PRO A 985 26.88 -7.66 44.01
N LEU A 986 27.56 -6.82 43.24
CA LEU A 986 28.99 -6.49 43.43
C LEU A 986 29.22 -5.64 44.69
N PHE A 987 28.34 -4.67 44.94
CA PHE A 987 28.38 -3.83 46.15
C PHE A 987 28.14 -4.64 47.43
N LEU A 988 27.21 -5.61 47.42
CA LEU A 988 26.95 -6.51 48.54
C LEU A 988 28.16 -7.39 48.87
N ILE A 989 28.87 -7.88 47.86
CA ILE A 989 30.09 -8.69 48.02
C ILE A 989 31.24 -7.82 48.55
N MET A 990 31.37 -6.58 48.08
CA MET A 990 32.41 -5.65 48.52
C MET A 990 32.27 -5.27 50.00
N ASP A 991 31.05 -5.09 50.50
CA ASP A 991 30.78 -4.86 51.93
C ASP A 991 31.11 -6.08 52.80
N ILE A 992 30.87 -7.30 52.31
CA ILE A 992 31.23 -8.55 53.00
C ILE A 992 32.75 -8.73 53.04
N ILE A 993 33.46 -8.47 51.93
CA ILE A 993 34.93 -8.57 51.85
C ILE A 993 35.59 -7.51 52.76
N ASN A 994 35.09 -6.27 52.76
CA ASN A 994 35.58 -5.21 53.64
C ASN A 994 35.33 -5.55 55.13
N GLY A 995 34.19 -6.15 55.47
CA GLY A 995 33.90 -6.63 56.83
C GLY A 995 34.80 -7.80 57.30
N LEU A 996 35.21 -8.67 56.38
CA LEU A 996 36.17 -9.75 56.68
C LEU A 996 37.60 -9.23 56.84
N THR A 997 38.03 -8.24 56.06
CA THR A 997 39.36 -7.62 56.21
C THR A 997 39.51 -6.78 57.48
N SER A 998 38.43 -6.18 58.00
CA SER A 998 38.48 -5.48 59.30
C SER A 998 38.58 -6.42 60.51
N SER A 999 38.20 -7.69 60.34
CA SER A 999 38.21 -8.69 61.42
C SER A 999 39.58 -9.37 61.63
N PHE A 1000 40.55 -9.13 60.74
CA PHE A 1000 41.90 -9.70 60.75
C PHE A 1000 43.03 -8.67 60.98
N LYS A 1001 42.68 -7.41 61.28
CA LYS A 1001 43.65 -6.37 61.65
C LYS A 1001 43.91 -6.34 63.15
#